data_AF-A0AA38RQD3-F1
#
_entry.id   AF-A0AA38RQD3-F1
#
_cell.length_a   1.000
_cell.length_b   1.000
_cell.length_c   1.000
_cell.angle_alpha   90.00
_cell.angle_beta   90.00
_cell.angle_gamma   90.00
#
_symmetry.space_group_name_H-M   'P 1'
#
loop_
_entity.id
_entity.type
_entity.pdbx_description
1 polymer ?
#
loop_
_entity_poly.entity_id
_entity_poly.type
_entity_poly.pdbx_seq_one_letter_code
_entity_poly.pdbx_strand_id
1 'polypeptide(L)'
;MKVTKDLAELCALLIDEIYGELPSRIFAVLLNRGRSSIFQLSQYTSMTPRQLRHGLAVLIQQNLLFYYVDNDTKTAAYEANPEPAYNLIRTGKILEMVESAHGAPVKDVMQSLILLGHTRVSDLKAAYEQKIKRSVEAAQLANPDTDLVGEANTAPKKPTLPVKSVAHLNSIICRLAEAELVEVVHGLTFVSPEDIQRDVEERVTRVKFPGGVKGGKGKLEFEEAVAVELCKIRRESKSLKRKLEEAGGSGAKRRKLLNGAGVNGVNGVNGVNGEHDADGDPVLDPQQVIRVNYEKCLVELRNRRLVQFAGEMIGDTTSYIYATVLRQLTKKVSRCHTDPRMDIGDMGDEDGTRQPVVTTMEILDNLPTTIDPSIGLAKVSQSRINKHSAEAVHPNPPNHNKIPFLNAGDDDEEDEEDDGSDVEMNGGHASEGESDKEVKPAVNGTAGTVRFVEPARKESRLDMLRQHLFLLAENQVPFIRQCADGQWTVDFSVVIQHLREAELDAVIEGTVGRQGLRLVRILRKKGKLDEKALPNISLMKKSDVQNKMLEMEIAGYVDIQEVPRDNSRTANRTIFLWYTDTDRCIQTLLNNTYKTATRCLQRLAMHRRKEKDVLLLTKRTDVKGREKDVMQKEYYDRFAKLLEIERKLLGHTMRMDEMVAVLRDY
;
A
#
# COMPACT_ATOMS: atom_id res chain seq x y z
N MET A 1 -7.72 -15.59 5.58
CA MET A 1 -8.04 -14.46 6.48
C MET A 1 -8.98 -14.95 7.59
N LYS A 2 -8.68 -14.72 8.88
CA LYS A 2 -9.68 -15.00 9.95
C LYS A 2 -10.68 -13.85 9.99
N VAL A 3 -11.93 -14.12 9.65
CA VAL A 3 -12.98 -13.10 9.66
C VAL A 3 -13.51 -12.94 11.08
N THR A 4 -13.27 -11.78 11.69
CA THR A 4 -13.90 -11.45 12.99
C THR A 4 -15.37 -11.09 12.79
N LYS A 5 -16.15 -11.17 13.86
CA LYS A 5 -17.58 -10.79 13.82
C LYS A 5 -17.77 -9.36 13.30
N ASP A 6 -16.97 -8.41 13.80
CA ASP A 6 -17.09 -7.00 13.41
C ASP A 6 -16.72 -6.78 11.92
N LEU A 7 -15.74 -7.52 11.40
CA LEU A 7 -15.41 -7.49 9.97
C LEU A 7 -16.53 -8.09 9.12
N ALA A 8 -17.11 -9.23 9.53
CA ALA A 8 -18.22 -9.86 8.81
C ALA A 8 -19.42 -8.92 8.69
N GLU A 9 -19.77 -8.24 9.78
CA GLU A 9 -20.85 -7.27 9.83
C GLU A 9 -20.55 -6.06 8.94
N LEU A 10 -19.32 -5.53 8.97
CA LEU A 10 -18.89 -4.44 8.10
C LEU A 10 -19.04 -4.79 6.62
N CYS A 11 -18.54 -5.95 6.19
CA CYS A 11 -18.63 -6.39 4.80
C CYS A 11 -20.09 -6.57 4.36
N ALA A 12 -20.95 -7.13 5.21
CA ALA A 12 -22.38 -7.26 4.91
C ALA A 12 -23.06 -5.89 4.73
N LEU A 13 -22.74 -4.90 5.58
CA LEU A 13 -23.27 -3.54 5.46
C LEU A 13 -22.78 -2.82 4.19
N LEU A 14 -21.51 -3.00 3.81
CA LEU A 14 -20.97 -2.43 2.57
C LEU A 14 -21.69 -2.99 1.33
N ILE A 15 -21.96 -4.30 1.33
CA ILE A 15 -22.71 -4.94 0.25
C ILE A 15 -24.17 -4.47 0.22
N ASP A 16 -24.81 -4.30 1.39
CA ASP A 16 -26.18 -3.78 1.50
C ASP A 16 -26.28 -2.35 0.93
N GLU A 17 -25.31 -1.50 1.25
CA GLU A 17 -25.24 -0.12 0.80
C GLU A 17 -25.11 0.00 -0.73
N ILE A 18 -24.35 -0.89 -1.38
CA ILE A 18 -24.04 -0.79 -2.82
C ILE A 18 -24.97 -1.65 -3.68
N TYR A 19 -25.22 -2.90 -3.27
CA TYR A 19 -25.93 -3.91 -4.07
C TYR A 19 -27.30 -4.29 -3.48
N GLY A 20 -27.61 -3.84 -2.27
CA GLY A 20 -28.89 -4.04 -1.59
C GLY A 20 -28.98 -5.27 -0.70
N GLU A 21 -30.15 -5.41 -0.08
CA GLU A 21 -30.40 -6.37 1.00
C GLU A 21 -30.30 -7.84 0.56
N LEU A 22 -30.74 -8.14 -0.67
CA LEU A 22 -30.76 -9.51 -1.21
C LEU A 22 -29.34 -10.13 -1.28
N PRO A 23 -28.37 -9.52 -2.00
CA PRO A 23 -26.98 -9.98 -1.99
C PRO A 23 -26.35 -9.98 -0.59
N SER A 24 -26.59 -8.92 0.21
CA SER A 24 -26.03 -8.78 1.55
C SER A 24 -26.43 -9.93 2.47
N ARG A 25 -27.72 -10.30 2.49
CA ARG A 25 -28.22 -11.39 3.32
C ARG A 25 -27.62 -12.75 2.95
N ILE A 26 -27.46 -13.04 1.66
CA ILE A 26 -26.82 -14.28 1.19
C ILE A 26 -25.36 -14.31 1.63
N PHE A 27 -24.64 -13.22 1.42
CA PHE A 27 -23.24 -13.09 1.79
C PHE A 27 -23.01 -13.22 3.31
N ALA A 28 -23.85 -12.58 4.13
CA ALA A 28 -23.79 -12.68 5.58
C ALA A 28 -24.04 -14.11 6.09
N VAL A 29 -24.96 -14.85 5.46
CA VAL A 29 -25.18 -16.28 5.79
C VAL A 29 -23.95 -17.11 5.45
N LEU A 30 -23.34 -16.89 4.28
CA LEU A 30 -22.13 -17.60 3.87
C LEU A 30 -20.94 -17.32 4.79
N LEU A 31 -20.77 -16.08 5.27
CA LEU A 31 -19.73 -15.75 6.26
C LEU A 31 -19.94 -16.47 7.60
N ASN A 32 -21.19 -16.66 8.04
CA ASN A 32 -21.49 -17.26 9.35
C ASN A 32 -21.57 -18.79 9.31
N ARG A 33 -22.02 -19.38 8.19
CA ARG A 33 -22.25 -20.83 8.04
C ARG A 33 -21.15 -21.52 7.23
N GLY A 34 -20.29 -20.75 6.56
CA GLY A 34 -19.29 -21.25 5.63
C GLY A 34 -19.89 -21.73 4.32
N ARG A 35 -19.12 -22.58 3.63
CA ARG A 35 -19.44 -23.11 2.30
C ARG A 35 -20.81 -23.80 2.26
N SER A 36 -21.67 -23.36 1.35
CA SER A 36 -23.06 -23.81 1.27
C SER A 36 -23.54 -23.97 -0.18
N SER A 37 -24.37 -24.98 -0.43
CA SER A 37 -25.09 -25.18 -1.70
C SER A 37 -26.33 -24.28 -1.79
N ILE A 38 -26.90 -24.13 -2.99
CA ILE A 38 -28.14 -23.36 -3.19
C ILE A 38 -29.32 -23.90 -2.36
N PHE A 39 -29.35 -25.22 -2.12
CA PHE A 39 -30.39 -25.86 -1.31
C PHE A 39 -30.27 -25.46 0.16
N GLN A 40 -29.06 -25.53 0.72
CA GLN A 40 -28.78 -25.09 2.10
C GLN A 40 -29.05 -23.60 2.27
N LEU A 41 -28.65 -22.78 1.28
CA LEU A 41 -28.93 -21.35 1.29
C LEU A 41 -30.44 -21.05 1.32
N SER A 42 -31.25 -21.82 0.60
CA SER A 42 -32.72 -21.67 0.64
C SER A 42 -33.28 -21.95 2.03
N GLN A 43 -32.78 -22.97 2.72
CA GLN A 43 -33.18 -23.27 4.11
C GLN A 43 -32.76 -22.17 5.08
N TYR A 44 -31.51 -21.70 4.99
CA TYR A 44 -30.96 -20.70 5.93
C TYR A 44 -31.55 -19.30 5.74
N THR A 45 -31.82 -18.91 4.50
CA THR A 45 -32.30 -17.55 4.18
C THR A 45 -33.82 -17.46 4.08
N SER A 46 -34.52 -18.60 3.97
CA SER A 46 -35.97 -18.66 3.65
C SER A 46 -36.31 -17.96 2.33
N MET A 47 -35.36 -17.90 1.39
CA MET A 47 -35.52 -17.26 0.09
C MET A 47 -35.84 -18.29 -0.98
N THR A 48 -36.59 -17.85 -2.00
CA THR A 48 -36.89 -18.71 -3.16
C THR A 48 -35.62 -18.98 -3.97
N PRO A 49 -35.50 -20.15 -4.65
CA PRO A 49 -34.36 -20.43 -5.52
C PRO A 49 -34.14 -19.38 -6.60
N ARG A 50 -35.22 -18.74 -7.08
CA ARG A 50 -35.14 -17.63 -8.04
C ARG A 50 -34.40 -16.44 -7.43
N GLN A 51 -34.79 -15.98 -6.24
CA GLN A 51 -34.12 -14.86 -5.57
C GLN A 51 -32.65 -15.19 -5.29
N LEU A 52 -32.35 -16.40 -4.82
CA LEU A 52 -30.98 -16.85 -4.60
C LEU A 52 -30.13 -16.79 -5.87
N ARG A 53 -30.64 -17.26 -7.01
CA ARG A 53 -29.90 -17.17 -8.29
C ARG A 53 -29.60 -15.72 -8.70
N HIS A 54 -30.53 -14.78 -8.49
CA HIS A 54 -30.29 -13.37 -8.81
C HIS A 54 -29.23 -12.78 -7.85
N GLY A 55 -29.34 -13.04 -6.55
CA GLY A 55 -28.37 -12.56 -5.57
C GLY A 55 -26.97 -13.16 -5.78
N LEU A 56 -26.88 -14.47 -6.02
CA LEU A 56 -25.62 -15.16 -6.33
C LEU A 56 -24.99 -14.63 -7.63
N ALA A 57 -25.79 -14.35 -8.67
CA ALA A 57 -25.28 -13.78 -9.91
C ALA A 57 -24.63 -12.40 -9.68
N VAL A 58 -25.25 -11.53 -8.89
CA VAL A 58 -24.67 -10.21 -8.52
C VAL A 58 -23.38 -10.39 -7.73
N LEU A 59 -23.38 -11.29 -6.74
CA LEU A 59 -22.20 -11.50 -5.91
C LEU A 59 -21.02 -12.09 -6.71
N ILE A 60 -21.26 -13.02 -7.64
CA ILE A 60 -20.23 -13.57 -8.53
C ILE A 60 -19.73 -12.47 -9.49
N GLN A 61 -20.63 -11.67 -10.06
CA GLN A 61 -20.27 -10.55 -10.95
C GLN A 61 -19.26 -9.61 -10.29
N GLN A 62 -19.44 -9.36 -8.99
CA GLN A 62 -18.62 -8.44 -8.19
C GLN A 62 -17.46 -9.14 -7.46
N ASN A 63 -17.16 -10.41 -7.80
CA ASN A 63 -16.09 -11.21 -7.18
C ASN A 63 -16.21 -11.35 -5.65
N LEU A 64 -17.44 -11.31 -5.12
CA LEU A 64 -17.73 -11.43 -3.69
C LEU A 64 -17.89 -12.89 -3.24
N LEU A 65 -17.88 -13.84 -4.16
CA LEU A 65 -17.99 -15.27 -3.85
C LEU A 65 -16.93 -16.09 -4.56
N PHE A 66 -16.48 -17.13 -3.87
CA PHE A 66 -15.90 -18.29 -4.49
C PHE A 66 -17.00 -19.31 -4.81
N TYR A 67 -16.80 -20.08 -5.87
CA TYR A 67 -17.63 -21.24 -6.16
C TYR A 67 -16.76 -22.41 -6.60
N TYR A 68 -17.26 -23.60 -6.29
CA TYR A 68 -16.67 -24.85 -6.72
C TYR A 68 -17.80 -25.76 -7.19
N VAL A 69 -17.61 -26.36 -8.36
CA VAL A 69 -18.54 -27.33 -8.92
C VAL A 69 -17.92 -28.70 -8.75
N ASP A 70 -18.57 -29.53 -7.95
CA ASP A 70 -18.18 -30.93 -7.83
C ASP A 70 -18.55 -31.67 -9.13
N ASN A 71 -17.55 -32.32 -9.74
CA ASN A 71 -17.72 -33.04 -11.00
C ASN A 71 -18.61 -34.28 -10.84
N ASP A 72 -18.62 -34.91 -9.65
CA ASP A 72 -19.36 -36.15 -9.40
C ASP A 72 -20.84 -35.85 -9.17
N THR A 73 -21.14 -34.93 -8.26
CA THR A 73 -22.52 -34.57 -7.93
C THR A 73 -23.13 -33.51 -8.84
N LYS A 74 -22.31 -32.81 -9.64
CA LYS A 74 -22.67 -31.63 -10.43
C LYS A 74 -23.34 -30.52 -9.60
N THR A 75 -23.06 -30.50 -8.30
CA THR A 75 -23.59 -29.48 -7.39
C THR A 75 -22.57 -28.37 -7.18
N ALA A 76 -23.05 -27.12 -7.22
CA ALA A 76 -22.23 -25.96 -6.94
C ALA A 76 -22.30 -25.62 -5.45
N ALA A 77 -21.13 -25.46 -4.83
CA ALA A 77 -20.96 -24.94 -3.50
C ALA A 77 -20.40 -23.52 -3.57
N TYR A 78 -20.95 -22.62 -2.77
CA TYR A 78 -20.57 -21.21 -2.72
C TYR A 78 -19.93 -20.88 -1.38
N GLU A 79 -18.94 -20.00 -1.41
CA GLU A 79 -18.21 -19.52 -0.23
C GLU A 79 -18.01 -18.00 -0.34
N ALA A 80 -18.08 -17.30 0.80
CA ALA A 80 -17.93 -15.85 0.82
C ALA A 80 -16.46 -15.43 0.65
N ASN A 81 -16.21 -14.44 -0.21
CA ASN A 81 -14.90 -13.81 -0.33
C ASN A 81 -14.89 -12.44 0.40
N PRO A 82 -14.36 -12.36 1.64
CA PRO A 82 -14.40 -11.13 2.45
C PRO A 82 -13.47 -10.03 1.96
N GLU A 83 -12.42 -10.36 1.21
CA GLU A 83 -11.39 -9.40 0.81
C GLU A 83 -11.89 -8.38 -0.23
N PRO A 84 -12.48 -8.79 -1.37
CA PRO A 84 -13.16 -7.87 -2.28
C PRO A 84 -14.34 -7.13 -1.64
N ALA A 85 -15.04 -7.78 -0.71
CA ALA A 85 -16.14 -7.14 0.03
C ALA A 85 -15.64 -5.96 0.88
N TYR A 86 -14.49 -6.13 1.54
CA TYR A 86 -13.86 -5.03 2.26
C TYR A 86 -13.38 -3.93 1.30
N ASN A 87 -12.82 -4.28 0.14
CA ASN A 87 -12.30 -3.31 -0.83
C ASN A 87 -13.35 -2.31 -1.38
N LEU A 88 -14.64 -2.58 -1.21
CA LEU A 88 -15.73 -1.63 -1.49
C LEU A 88 -15.57 -0.31 -0.72
N ILE A 89 -15.04 -0.35 0.50
CA ILE A 89 -14.79 0.86 1.30
C ILE A 89 -13.67 1.73 0.70
N ARG A 90 -12.79 1.14 -0.13
CA ARG A 90 -11.58 1.78 -0.67
C ARG A 90 -11.78 2.44 -2.02
N THR A 91 -12.91 2.21 -2.67
CA THR A 91 -13.17 2.67 -4.04
C THR A 91 -12.85 4.15 -4.22
N GLY A 92 -13.22 5.00 -3.25
CA GLY A 92 -12.91 6.44 -3.30
C GLY A 92 -11.40 6.74 -3.35
N LYS A 93 -10.61 6.14 -2.45
CA LYS A 93 -9.15 6.34 -2.37
C LYS A 93 -8.42 5.76 -3.57
N ILE A 94 -8.86 4.59 -4.06
CA ILE A 94 -8.30 3.97 -5.27
C ILE A 94 -8.52 4.90 -6.47
N LEU A 95 -9.72 5.45 -6.63
CA LEU A 95 -10.02 6.37 -7.74
C LEU A 95 -9.24 7.68 -7.64
N GLU A 96 -9.08 8.24 -6.44
CA GLU A 96 -8.25 9.43 -6.21
C GLU A 96 -6.77 9.18 -6.53
N MET A 97 -6.24 8.03 -6.09
CA MET A 97 -4.87 7.61 -6.38
C MET A 97 -4.65 7.47 -7.90
N VAL A 98 -5.56 6.78 -8.60
CA VAL A 98 -5.48 6.59 -10.05
C VAL A 98 -5.61 7.90 -10.81
N GLU A 99 -6.48 8.81 -10.37
CA GLU A 99 -6.62 10.15 -10.96
C GLU A 99 -5.34 10.96 -10.82
N SER A 100 -4.71 10.90 -9.64
CA SER A 100 -3.48 11.64 -9.35
C SER A 100 -2.27 11.09 -10.12
N ALA A 101 -2.20 9.76 -10.32
CA ALA A 101 -1.09 9.09 -10.98
C ALA A 101 -1.22 9.03 -12.51
N HIS A 102 -2.43 8.83 -13.03
CA HIS A 102 -2.69 8.52 -14.45
C HIS A 102 -3.68 9.47 -15.14
N GLY A 103 -4.32 10.38 -14.40
CA GLY A 103 -5.23 11.40 -14.90
C GLY A 103 -6.71 10.98 -14.94
N ALA A 104 -7.56 11.97 -15.18
CA ALA A 104 -9.02 11.82 -15.18
C ALA A 104 -9.60 10.78 -16.17
N PRO A 105 -9.05 10.58 -17.39
CA PRO A 105 -9.55 9.55 -18.30
C PRO A 105 -9.39 8.14 -17.74
N VAL A 106 -8.27 7.88 -17.06
CA VAL A 106 -7.98 6.55 -16.48
C VAL A 106 -8.87 6.29 -15.26
N LYS A 107 -9.13 7.32 -14.45
CA LYS A 107 -10.12 7.26 -13.36
C LYS A 107 -11.51 6.85 -13.87
N ASP A 108 -11.99 7.43 -14.97
CA ASP A 108 -13.32 7.11 -15.54
C ASP A 108 -13.41 5.63 -15.96
N VAL A 109 -12.35 5.10 -16.59
CA VAL A 109 -12.27 3.68 -16.97
C VAL A 109 -12.20 2.79 -15.74
N MET A 110 -11.37 3.12 -14.76
CA MET A 110 -11.24 2.39 -13.49
C MET A 110 -12.58 2.37 -12.73
N GLN A 111 -13.29 3.49 -12.67
CA GLN A 111 -14.61 3.59 -12.05
C GLN A 111 -15.62 2.68 -12.76
N SER A 112 -15.60 2.66 -14.09
CA SER A 112 -16.48 1.78 -14.87
C SER A 112 -16.17 0.31 -14.61
N LEU A 113 -14.88 -0.08 -14.52
CA LEU A 113 -14.48 -1.45 -14.18
C LEU A 113 -14.93 -1.86 -12.77
N ILE A 114 -14.77 -0.98 -11.77
CA ILE A 114 -15.21 -1.26 -10.39
C ILE A 114 -16.73 -1.45 -10.34
N LEU A 115 -17.52 -0.64 -11.06
CA LEU A 115 -18.97 -0.77 -11.09
C LEU A 115 -19.43 -2.06 -11.77
N LEU A 116 -18.75 -2.47 -12.85
CA LEU A 116 -19.05 -3.70 -13.58
C LEU A 116 -18.56 -4.96 -12.86
N GLY A 117 -17.54 -4.86 -12.01
CA GLY A 117 -16.84 -5.99 -11.39
C GLY A 117 -15.84 -6.61 -12.35
N HIS A 118 -16.32 -7.35 -13.35
CA HIS A 118 -15.51 -7.85 -14.46
C HIS A 118 -16.27 -7.70 -15.78
N THR A 119 -15.54 -7.45 -16.87
CA THR A 119 -16.17 -7.23 -18.19
C THR A 119 -15.28 -7.71 -19.32
N ARG A 120 -15.89 -8.04 -20.46
CA ARG A 120 -15.14 -8.26 -21.69
C ARG A 120 -14.67 -6.94 -22.26
N VAL A 121 -13.51 -6.95 -22.91
CA VAL A 121 -12.98 -5.78 -23.62
C VAL A 121 -13.97 -5.31 -24.70
N SER A 122 -14.65 -6.22 -25.42
CA SER A 122 -15.69 -5.86 -26.40
C SER A 122 -16.85 -5.09 -25.78
N ASP A 123 -17.32 -5.54 -24.61
CA ASP A 123 -18.52 -5.00 -23.96
C ASP A 123 -18.21 -3.62 -23.38
N LEU A 124 -17.00 -3.45 -22.82
CA LEU A 124 -16.49 -2.16 -22.37
C LEU A 124 -16.34 -1.17 -23.53
N LYS A 125 -15.77 -1.59 -24.66
CA LYS A 125 -15.67 -0.77 -25.88
C LYS A 125 -17.04 -0.30 -26.35
N ALA A 126 -18.00 -1.21 -26.47
CA ALA A 126 -19.36 -0.89 -26.90
C ALA A 126 -20.04 0.13 -25.94
N ALA A 127 -19.85 -0.02 -24.63
CA ALA A 127 -20.38 0.92 -23.64
C ALA A 127 -19.78 2.33 -23.80
N TYR A 128 -18.47 2.43 -24.04
CA TYR A 128 -17.79 3.70 -24.26
C TYR A 128 -18.14 4.33 -25.61
N GLU A 129 -18.28 3.54 -26.68
CA GLU A 129 -18.77 4.02 -27.97
C GLU A 129 -20.15 4.66 -27.85
N GLN A 130 -21.06 4.03 -27.11
CA GLN A 130 -22.39 4.60 -26.84
C GLN A 130 -22.29 5.88 -26.00
N LYS A 131 -21.43 5.92 -24.98
CA LYS A 131 -21.19 7.12 -24.15
C LYS A 131 -20.65 8.28 -25.00
N ILE A 132 -19.73 8.00 -25.92
CA ILE A 132 -19.17 8.98 -26.86
C ILE A 132 -20.26 9.48 -27.81
N LYS A 133 -21.02 8.59 -28.47
CA LYS A 133 -22.11 8.96 -29.38
C LYS A 133 -23.13 9.89 -28.71
N ARG A 134 -23.60 9.52 -27.51
CA ARG A 134 -24.54 10.34 -26.72
C ARG A 134 -23.99 11.73 -26.39
N SER A 135 -22.70 11.84 -26.10
CA SER A 135 -22.09 13.14 -25.81
C SER A 135 -22.02 14.04 -27.04
N VAL A 136 -21.77 13.45 -28.22
CA VAL A 136 -21.72 14.18 -29.49
C VAL A 136 -23.12 14.65 -29.87
N GLU A 137 -24.13 13.78 -29.73
CA GLU A 137 -25.55 14.14 -29.93
C GLU A 137 -25.99 15.26 -28.98
N ALA A 138 -25.65 15.18 -27.70
CA ALA A 138 -25.97 16.21 -26.72
C ALA A 138 -25.27 17.56 -27.02
N ALA A 139 -24.01 17.52 -27.50
CA ALA A 139 -23.29 18.72 -27.91
C ALA A 139 -23.88 19.36 -29.18
N GLN A 140 -24.45 18.56 -30.09
CA GLN A 140 -25.17 19.05 -31.27
C GLN A 140 -26.51 19.70 -30.89
N LEU A 141 -27.27 19.09 -29.97
CA LEU A 141 -28.54 19.64 -29.45
C LEU A 141 -28.37 20.92 -28.63
N ALA A 142 -27.22 21.12 -28.00
CA ALA A 142 -26.91 22.33 -27.22
C ALA A 142 -26.54 23.55 -28.08
N ASN A 143 -26.41 23.38 -29.41
CA ASN A 143 -26.24 24.46 -30.37
C ASN A 143 -27.51 24.61 -31.23
N PRO A 144 -28.58 25.27 -30.76
CA PRO A 144 -29.54 25.88 -31.65
C PRO A 144 -29.00 27.23 -32.12
N ASP A 145 -28.98 27.47 -33.43
CA ASP A 145 -28.69 28.79 -34.02
C ASP A 145 -29.40 29.90 -33.23
N THR A 146 -28.63 30.68 -32.49
CA THR A 146 -29.06 31.96 -31.93
C THR A 146 -28.05 33.00 -32.38
N ASP A 147 -28.23 33.46 -33.62
CA ASP A 147 -27.65 34.69 -34.15
C ASP A 147 -28.25 35.90 -33.42
N LEU A 148 -27.90 36.09 -32.15
CA LEU A 148 -28.12 37.33 -31.42
C LEU A 148 -26.79 37.83 -30.89
N VAL A 149 -26.27 38.84 -31.58
CA VAL A 149 -25.13 39.68 -31.20
C VAL A 149 -25.39 40.26 -29.80
N GLY A 150 -24.53 39.94 -28.83
CA GLY A 150 -24.62 40.53 -27.49
C GLY A 150 -23.63 39.96 -26.47
N GLU A 151 -22.51 40.67 -26.31
CA GLU A 151 -21.61 40.77 -25.15
C GLU A 151 -20.99 39.51 -24.50
N ALA A 152 -19.66 39.56 -24.47
CA ALA A 152 -18.78 38.61 -23.81
C ALA A 152 -19.04 38.52 -22.31
N ASN A 153 -19.51 37.36 -21.85
CA ASN A 153 -19.23 36.85 -20.50
C ASN A 153 -19.23 35.32 -20.51
N THR A 154 -18.03 34.74 -20.27
CA THR A 154 -17.74 33.34 -19.92
C THR A 154 -18.65 32.27 -20.54
N ALA A 155 -18.30 31.80 -21.74
CA ALA A 155 -18.88 30.60 -22.31
C ALA A 155 -18.72 29.42 -21.32
N PRO A 156 -19.78 28.63 -21.03
CA PRO A 156 -19.66 27.43 -20.21
C PRO A 156 -18.70 26.47 -20.92
N LYS A 157 -17.63 26.04 -20.22
CA LYS A 157 -16.69 25.02 -20.72
C LYS A 157 -17.51 23.82 -21.22
N LYS A 158 -17.45 23.53 -22.53
CA LYS A 158 -18.05 22.33 -23.12
C LYS A 158 -17.62 21.13 -22.26
N PRO A 159 -18.54 20.27 -21.78
CA PRO A 159 -18.16 19.10 -21.01
C PRO A 159 -17.40 18.15 -21.93
N THR A 160 -16.07 18.23 -21.93
CA THR A 160 -15.23 17.29 -22.67
C THR A 160 -15.28 15.96 -21.95
N LEU A 161 -15.77 14.92 -22.62
CA LEU A 161 -15.68 13.56 -22.09
C LEU A 161 -14.22 13.22 -21.73
N PRO A 162 -13.97 12.60 -20.56
CA PRO A 162 -12.62 12.16 -20.19
C PRO A 162 -12.00 11.23 -21.24
N VAL A 163 -12.78 10.27 -21.77
CA VAL A 163 -12.36 9.36 -22.84
C VAL A 163 -12.88 9.86 -24.19
N LYS A 164 -11.94 10.18 -25.08
CA LYS A 164 -12.20 10.86 -26.36
C LYS A 164 -12.53 9.92 -27.52
N SER A 165 -11.99 8.71 -27.54
CA SER A 165 -12.14 7.75 -28.63
C SER A 165 -11.93 6.31 -28.15
N VAL A 166 -12.30 5.34 -28.99
CA VAL A 166 -12.07 3.90 -28.72
C VAL A 166 -10.59 3.55 -28.74
N ALA A 167 -9.80 4.16 -29.63
CA ALA A 167 -8.34 4.02 -29.64
C ALA A 167 -7.73 4.52 -28.32
N HIS A 168 -8.19 5.68 -27.83
CA HIS A 168 -7.76 6.20 -26.53
C HIS A 168 -8.14 5.25 -25.38
N LEU A 169 -9.32 4.61 -25.43
CA LEU A 169 -9.70 3.57 -24.47
C LEU A 169 -8.75 2.37 -24.51
N ASN A 170 -8.37 1.88 -25.70
CA ASN A 170 -7.41 0.77 -25.84
C ASN A 170 -6.07 1.12 -25.21
N SER A 171 -5.53 2.29 -25.53
CA SER A 171 -4.29 2.78 -24.92
C SER A 171 -4.38 2.87 -23.40
N ILE A 172 -5.51 3.31 -22.85
CA ILE A 172 -5.73 3.32 -21.39
C ILE A 172 -5.73 1.90 -20.82
N ILE A 173 -6.40 0.94 -21.45
CA ILE A 173 -6.44 -0.45 -21.00
C ILE A 173 -5.04 -1.08 -21.03
N CYS A 174 -4.26 -0.84 -22.09
CA CYS A 174 -2.88 -1.32 -22.19
C CYS A 174 -2.01 -0.74 -21.07
N ARG A 175 -2.05 0.58 -20.84
CA ARG A 175 -1.30 1.23 -19.75
C ARG A 175 -1.71 0.72 -18.36
N LEU A 176 -3.00 0.48 -18.12
CA LEU A 176 -3.49 -0.10 -16.87
C LEU A 176 -3.00 -1.53 -16.66
N ALA A 177 -2.91 -2.33 -17.73
CA ALA A 177 -2.38 -3.69 -17.68
C ALA A 177 -0.85 -3.71 -17.46
N GLU A 178 -0.10 -2.83 -18.12
CA GLU A 178 1.35 -2.66 -17.91
C GLU A 178 1.68 -2.25 -16.46
N ALA A 179 0.85 -1.36 -15.88
CA ALA A 179 0.95 -0.95 -14.48
C ALA A 179 0.42 -2.01 -13.48
N GLU A 180 -0.09 -3.15 -13.96
CA GLU A 180 -0.73 -4.21 -13.17
C GLU A 180 -1.98 -3.78 -12.39
N LEU A 181 -2.58 -2.62 -12.69
CA LEU A 181 -3.81 -2.13 -12.05
C LEU A 181 -5.06 -2.86 -12.56
N VAL A 182 -4.95 -3.47 -13.74
CA VAL A 182 -5.97 -4.33 -14.35
C VAL A 182 -5.36 -5.71 -14.62
N GLU A 183 -6.14 -6.74 -14.33
CA GLU A 183 -5.74 -8.14 -14.53
C GLU A 183 -6.77 -8.92 -15.35
N VAL A 184 -6.32 -10.05 -15.87
CA VAL A 184 -7.13 -10.98 -16.65
C VAL A 184 -7.86 -11.95 -15.74
N VAL A 185 -9.17 -12.12 -15.97
CA VAL A 185 -9.98 -13.14 -15.32
C VAL A 185 -9.84 -14.46 -16.09
N HIS A 186 -9.54 -15.53 -15.37
CA HIS A 186 -9.40 -16.91 -15.87
C HIS A 186 -10.28 -17.88 -15.05
N GLY A 187 -10.36 -19.14 -15.46
CA GLY A 187 -11.32 -20.11 -14.88
C GLY A 187 -11.13 -20.37 -13.38
N LEU A 188 -9.91 -20.22 -12.86
CA LEU A 188 -9.60 -20.44 -11.45
C LEU A 188 -9.76 -19.18 -10.59
N THR A 189 -10.02 -18.02 -11.19
CA THR A 189 -10.13 -16.74 -10.49
C THR A 189 -11.22 -16.69 -9.42
N PHE A 190 -12.26 -17.53 -9.58
CA PHE A 190 -13.41 -17.60 -8.66
C PHE A 190 -13.40 -18.86 -7.79
N VAL A 191 -12.28 -19.57 -7.74
CA VAL A 191 -12.09 -20.74 -6.88
C VAL A 191 -11.36 -20.30 -5.61
N SER A 192 -11.71 -20.89 -4.46
CA SER A 192 -11.03 -20.56 -3.21
C SER A 192 -9.53 -20.91 -3.29
N PRO A 193 -8.63 -20.12 -2.68
CA PRO A 193 -7.21 -20.45 -2.65
C PRO A 193 -6.92 -21.84 -2.06
N GLU A 194 -7.71 -22.26 -1.07
CA GLU A 194 -7.62 -23.57 -0.43
C GLU A 194 -7.99 -24.72 -1.39
N ASP A 195 -9.04 -24.54 -2.21
CA ASP A 195 -9.41 -25.53 -3.22
C ASP A 195 -8.36 -25.60 -4.34
N ILE A 196 -7.84 -24.44 -4.79
CA ILE A 196 -6.75 -24.40 -5.80
C ILE A 196 -5.53 -25.15 -5.27
N GLN A 197 -5.15 -24.89 -4.02
CA GLN A 197 -4.02 -25.56 -3.38
C GLN A 197 -4.21 -27.07 -3.35
N ARG A 198 -5.36 -27.55 -2.87
CA ARG A 198 -5.67 -28.99 -2.84
C ARG A 198 -5.57 -29.62 -4.23
N ASP A 199 -6.20 -28.99 -5.23
CA ASP A 199 -6.23 -29.51 -6.59
C ASP A 199 -4.82 -29.52 -7.24
N VAL A 200 -3.95 -28.57 -6.87
CA VAL A 200 -2.53 -28.54 -7.28
C VAL A 200 -1.73 -29.63 -6.56
N GLU A 201 -1.87 -29.77 -5.25
CA GLU A 201 -1.20 -30.80 -4.45
C GLU A 201 -1.52 -32.21 -4.96
N GLU A 202 -2.80 -32.50 -5.26
CA GLU A 202 -3.22 -33.78 -5.84
C GLU A 202 -2.60 -34.02 -7.22
N ARG A 203 -2.52 -32.99 -8.06
CA ARG A 203 -1.91 -33.07 -9.40
C ARG A 203 -0.40 -33.29 -9.31
N VAL A 204 0.30 -32.55 -8.46
CA VAL A 204 1.75 -32.69 -8.22
C VAL A 204 2.06 -34.07 -7.65
N THR A 205 1.25 -34.55 -6.69
CA THR A 205 1.39 -35.91 -6.13
C THR A 205 1.26 -36.96 -7.24
N ARG A 206 0.21 -36.86 -8.07
CA ARG A 206 -0.03 -37.83 -9.16
C ARG A 206 1.07 -37.82 -10.24
N VAL A 207 1.57 -36.64 -10.61
CA VAL A 207 2.51 -36.49 -11.73
C VAL A 207 3.97 -36.65 -11.30
N LYS A 208 4.38 -36.00 -10.22
CA LYS A 208 5.79 -35.95 -9.78
C LYS A 208 6.12 -36.93 -8.65
N PHE A 209 5.14 -37.34 -7.84
CA PHE A 209 5.35 -38.20 -6.67
C PHE A 209 4.41 -39.43 -6.65
N PRO A 210 4.35 -40.26 -7.71
CA PRO A 210 3.44 -41.40 -7.76
C PRO A 210 3.70 -42.46 -6.67
N GLY A 211 4.92 -42.50 -6.12
CA GLY A 211 5.31 -43.36 -4.99
C GLY A 211 5.13 -42.73 -3.61
N GLY A 212 4.47 -41.57 -3.53
CA GLY A 212 4.33 -40.76 -2.31
C GLY A 212 5.58 -39.94 -1.97
N VAL A 213 5.40 -38.94 -1.10
CA VAL A 213 6.48 -38.07 -0.61
C VAL A 213 7.26 -38.81 0.48
N LYS A 214 8.57 -39.01 0.30
CA LYS A 214 9.43 -39.74 1.26
C LYS A 214 10.57 -38.89 1.77
N GLY A 215 10.73 -38.87 3.10
CA GLY A 215 11.83 -38.16 3.79
C GLY A 215 11.70 -36.64 3.80
N GLY A 216 12.57 -35.96 4.55
CA GLY A 216 12.57 -34.50 4.67
C GLY A 216 12.91 -33.78 3.37
N LYS A 217 13.88 -34.32 2.60
CA LYS A 217 14.25 -33.77 1.29
C LYS A 217 13.09 -33.88 0.27
N GLY A 218 12.42 -35.02 0.22
CA GLY A 218 11.25 -35.21 -0.64
C GLY A 218 10.09 -34.28 -0.28
N LYS A 219 9.93 -33.94 1.00
CA LYS A 219 8.93 -32.96 1.46
C LYS A 219 9.22 -31.56 0.92
N LEU A 220 10.47 -31.11 0.97
CA LEU A 220 10.88 -29.81 0.42
C LEU A 220 10.67 -29.76 -1.10
N GLU A 221 11.08 -30.81 -1.82
CA GLU A 221 10.87 -30.92 -3.28
C GLU A 221 9.38 -30.91 -3.65
N PHE A 222 8.52 -31.50 -2.82
CA PHE A 222 7.07 -31.46 -3.00
C PHE A 222 6.51 -30.04 -2.79
N GLU A 223 6.90 -29.38 -1.70
CA GLU A 223 6.48 -28.01 -1.39
C GLU A 223 6.91 -27.03 -2.49
N GLU A 224 8.15 -27.12 -2.96
CA GLU A 224 8.66 -26.32 -4.08
C GLU A 224 7.90 -26.60 -5.38
N ALA A 225 7.63 -27.87 -5.69
CA ALA A 225 6.87 -28.24 -6.88
C ALA A 225 5.43 -27.73 -6.85
N VAL A 226 4.79 -27.69 -5.68
CA VAL A 226 3.46 -27.10 -5.48
C VAL A 226 3.52 -25.58 -5.65
N ALA A 227 4.50 -24.92 -5.03
CA ALA A 227 4.72 -23.48 -5.16
C ALA A 227 4.90 -23.06 -6.63
N VAL A 228 5.70 -23.78 -7.40
CA VAL A 228 5.90 -23.53 -8.85
C VAL A 228 4.58 -23.55 -9.62
N GLU A 229 3.71 -24.53 -9.37
CA GLU A 229 2.43 -24.62 -10.07
C GLU A 229 1.44 -23.53 -9.62
N LEU A 230 1.41 -23.18 -8.33
CA LEU A 230 0.61 -22.06 -7.83
C LEU A 230 1.03 -20.73 -8.45
N CYS A 231 2.35 -20.48 -8.55
CA CYS A 231 2.88 -19.30 -9.22
C CYS A 231 2.48 -19.25 -10.70
N LYS A 232 2.52 -20.38 -11.43
CA LYS A 232 2.06 -20.44 -12.82
C LYS A 232 0.60 -20.01 -12.96
N ILE A 233 -0.28 -20.51 -12.09
CA ILE A 233 -1.70 -20.13 -12.08
C ILE A 233 -1.85 -18.63 -11.86
N ARG A 234 -1.13 -18.06 -10.88
CA ARG A 234 -1.17 -16.62 -10.60
C ARG A 234 -0.64 -15.77 -11.77
N ARG A 235 0.36 -16.26 -12.52
CA ARG A 235 0.88 -15.59 -13.72
C ARG A 235 -0.14 -15.55 -14.87
N GLU A 236 -1.17 -16.40 -14.88
CA GLU A 236 -2.24 -16.33 -15.89
C GLU A 236 -3.00 -15.01 -15.83
N SER A 237 -3.21 -14.46 -14.63
CA SER A 237 -3.85 -13.15 -14.42
C SER A 237 -3.03 -11.99 -15.02
N LYS A 238 -1.71 -12.18 -15.17
CA LYS A 238 -0.78 -11.23 -15.80
C LYS A 238 -0.53 -11.49 -17.29
N SER A 239 -1.27 -12.42 -17.90
CA SER A 239 -1.07 -12.82 -19.30
C SER A 239 -1.14 -11.64 -20.28
N LEU A 240 -2.01 -10.65 -20.02
CA LEU A 240 -2.11 -9.45 -20.86
C LEU A 240 -0.85 -8.58 -20.77
N LYS A 241 -0.34 -8.33 -19.56
CA LYS A 241 0.91 -7.57 -19.36
C LYS A 241 2.07 -8.21 -20.12
N ARG A 242 2.25 -9.53 -19.99
CA ARG A 242 3.32 -10.26 -20.68
C ARG A 242 3.21 -10.14 -22.20
N LYS A 243 2.00 -10.27 -22.77
CA LYS A 243 1.77 -10.08 -24.20
C LYS A 243 2.14 -8.67 -24.68
N LEU A 244 1.87 -7.65 -23.87
CA LEU A 244 2.23 -6.26 -24.17
C LEU A 244 3.75 -6.04 -24.12
N GLU A 245 4.43 -6.60 -23.12
CA GLU A 245 5.89 -6.54 -23.00
C GLU A 245 6.60 -7.28 -24.15
N GLU A 246 6.08 -8.46 -24.56
CA GLU A 246 6.57 -9.20 -25.73
C GLU A 246 6.36 -8.42 -27.03
N ALA A 247 5.21 -7.76 -27.19
CA ALA A 247 4.92 -6.94 -28.37
C ALA A 247 5.79 -5.67 -28.44
N GLY A 248 6.08 -5.04 -27.29
CA GLY A 248 6.98 -3.87 -27.20
C GLY A 248 8.48 -4.22 -27.26
N GLY A 249 8.86 -5.48 -27.01
CA GLY A 249 10.24 -5.94 -26.86
C GLY A 249 11.11 -5.91 -28.12
N SER A 250 10.56 -5.60 -29.31
CA SER A 250 11.33 -5.51 -30.56
C SER A 250 11.71 -4.08 -30.98
N GLY A 251 11.44 -3.04 -30.17
CA GLY A 251 11.46 -1.65 -30.64
C GLY A 251 12.17 -0.62 -29.75
N ALA A 252 13.33 -0.91 -29.13
CA ALA A 252 14.08 0.14 -28.42
C ALA A 252 15.62 0.00 -28.43
N LYS A 253 16.21 -0.62 -29.46
CA LYS A 253 17.64 -0.44 -29.72
C LYS A 253 17.86 0.97 -30.29
N ARG A 254 18.27 1.89 -29.39
CA ARG A 254 18.95 3.16 -29.65
C ARG A 254 19.38 3.33 -31.12
N ARG A 255 18.60 4.11 -31.90
CA ARG A 255 19.13 4.69 -33.15
C ARG A 255 20.17 5.73 -32.74
N LYS A 256 21.43 5.33 -32.83
CA LYS A 256 22.61 6.19 -32.75
C LYS A 256 22.43 7.29 -33.80
N LEU A 257 22.14 8.50 -33.35
CA LEU A 257 22.14 9.68 -34.21
C LEU A 257 23.56 9.85 -34.76
N LEU A 258 23.74 9.62 -36.07
CA LEU A 258 24.90 10.10 -36.80
C LEU A 258 24.61 11.53 -37.26
N ASN A 259 25.56 12.41 -36.97
CA ASN A 259 25.62 13.81 -37.39
C ASN A 259 25.48 14.01 -38.91
N GLY A 260 24.84 15.11 -39.30
CA GLY A 260 25.41 15.98 -40.34
C GLY A 260 24.45 16.68 -41.30
N ALA A 261 24.62 18.01 -41.38
CA ALA A 261 24.25 18.95 -42.45
C ALA A 261 22.82 19.54 -42.44
N GLY A 262 22.76 20.84 -42.14
CA GLY A 262 21.53 21.63 -42.09
C GLY A 262 21.16 22.31 -43.40
N VAL A 263 19.94 22.88 -43.40
CA VAL A 263 19.51 23.97 -44.29
C VAL A 263 18.51 24.84 -43.52
N ASN A 264 18.77 26.16 -43.51
CA ASN A 264 17.90 27.21 -42.97
C ASN A 264 16.64 27.40 -43.84
N GLY A 265 15.49 27.73 -43.22
CA GLY A 265 14.33 28.24 -43.96
C GLY A 265 13.03 28.41 -43.16
N VAL A 266 12.92 29.51 -42.41
CA VAL A 266 11.77 30.44 -42.29
C VAL A 266 10.31 29.91 -42.22
N ASN A 267 9.61 30.35 -41.15
CA ASN A 267 8.16 30.51 -40.91
C ASN A 267 7.24 29.29 -40.78
N GLY A 268 6.68 29.11 -39.57
CA GLY A 268 5.54 28.22 -39.30
C GLY A 268 5.06 28.25 -37.85
N VAL A 269 4.20 29.22 -37.53
CA VAL A 269 3.10 29.27 -36.53
C VAL A 269 2.93 28.06 -35.58
N ASN A 270 2.89 28.36 -34.27
CA ASN A 270 2.28 27.63 -33.14
C ASN A 270 2.28 26.08 -33.20
N GLY A 271 3.35 25.47 -32.68
CA GLY A 271 3.36 24.07 -32.24
C GLY A 271 2.71 23.93 -30.87
N VAL A 272 1.44 23.50 -30.86
CA VAL A 272 0.82 22.86 -29.70
C VAL A 272 1.39 21.44 -29.68
N ASN A 273 2.24 21.11 -28.70
CA ASN A 273 2.80 19.76 -28.57
C ASN A 273 1.70 18.76 -28.16
N GLY A 274 1.03 18.22 -29.18
CA GLY A 274 0.41 16.90 -29.16
C GLY A 274 1.39 15.93 -29.78
N GLU A 275 2.08 15.16 -28.94
CA GLU A 275 2.85 13.98 -29.34
C GLU A 275 2.28 12.79 -28.59
N HIS A 276 1.56 11.92 -29.31
CA HIS A 276 1.78 10.49 -29.27
C HIS A 276 1.22 9.87 -30.55
N ASP A 277 2.11 9.78 -31.53
CA ASP A 277 2.54 8.55 -32.18
C ASP A 277 1.45 7.60 -32.68
N ALA A 278 1.35 7.56 -34.01
CA ALA A 278 0.83 6.44 -34.78
C ALA A 278 1.81 5.26 -34.69
N ASP A 279 1.81 4.56 -33.56
CA ASP A 279 2.33 3.20 -33.42
C ASP A 279 1.12 2.26 -33.38
N GLY A 280 1.17 1.12 -34.08
CA GLY A 280 0.01 0.25 -34.21
C GLY A 280 -0.54 -0.19 -32.86
N ASP A 281 -1.75 0.28 -32.50
CA ASP A 281 -2.42 -0.06 -31.24
C ASP A 281 -2.33 -1.58 -30.99
N PRO A 282 -1.86 -2.02 -29.81
CA PRO A 282 -1.88 -3.43 -29.45
C PRO A 282 -3.31 -3.95 -29.58
N VAL A 283 -3.53 -4.93 -30.46
CA VAL A 283 -4.86 -5.50 -30.67
C VAL A 283 -5.25 -6.30 -29.43
N LEU A 284 -5.99 -5.65 -28.53
CA LEU A 284 -6.60 -6.31 -27.38
C LEU A 284 -7.63 -7.33 -27.88
N ASP A 285 -7.51 -8.58 -27.44
CA ASP A 285 -8.49 -9.63 -27.70
C ASP A 285 -9.88 -9.19 -27.21
N PRO A 286 -10.88 -9.06 -28.11
CA PRO A 286 -12.22 -8.63 -27.73
C PRO A 286 -12.89 -9.51 -26.67
N GLN A 287 -12.58 -10.82 -26.64
CA GLN A 287 -13.17 -11.76 -25.70
C GLN A 287 -12.47 -11.80 -24.34
N GLN A 288 -11.33 -11.11 -24.21
CA GLN A 288 -10.59 -11.06 -22.96
C GLN A 288 -11.45 -10.43 -21.86
N VAL A 289 -11.63 -11.15 -20.75
CA VAL A 289 -12.29 -10.65 -19.55
C VAL A 289 -11.25 -10.01 -18.65
N ILE A 290 -11.51 -8.77 -18.23
CA ILE A 290 -10.63 -7.97 -17.37
C ILE A 290 -11.36 -7.47 -16.12
N ARG A 291 -10.58 -7.25 -15.06
CA ARG A 291 -11.05 -6.65 -13.80
C ARG A 291 -9.96 -5.82 -13.13
N VAL A 292 -10.33 -5.08 -12.09
CA VAL A 292 -9.39 -4.36 -11.24
C VAL A 292 -8.55 -5.31 -10.41
N ASN A 293 -7.24 -5.08 -10.38
CA ASN A 293 -6.32 -5.75 -9.47
C ASN A 293 -6.21 -4.95 -8.16
N TYR A 294 -6.91 -5.41 -7.13
CA TYR A 294 -6.90 -4.75 -5.82
C TYR A 294 -5.58 -4.93 -5.06
N GLU A 295 -4.86 -6.04 -5.25
CA GLU A 295 -3.56 -6.26 -4.59
C GLU A 295 -2.54 -5.20 -5.04
N LYS A 296 -2.51 -4.91 -6.35
CA LYS A 296 -1.64 -3.84 -6.87
C LYS A 296 -2.07 -2.45 -6.39
N CYS A 297 -3.38 -2.21 -6.31
CA CYS A 297 -3.88 -0.96 -5.73
C CYS A 297 -3.43 -0.77 -4.28
N LEU A 298 -3.38 -1.85 -3.48
CA LEU A 298 -2.87 -1.80 -2.11
C LEU A 298 -1.38 -1.47 -2.05
N VAL A 299 -0.56 -1.96 -2.98
CA VAL A 299 0.87 -1.61 -3.07
C VAL A 299 1.04 -0.10 -3.28
N GLU A 300 0.27 0.50 -4.19
CA GLU A 300 0.32 1.95 -4.43
C GLU A 300 -0.16 2.76 -3.22
N LEU A 301 -1.24 2.31 -2.55
CA LEU A 301 -1.75 2.95 -1.34
C LEU A 301 -0.75 2.85 -0.16
N ARG A 302 -0.09 1.70 0.00
CA ARG A 302 1.00 1.51 0.96
C ARG A 302 2.11 2.51 0.73
N ASN A 303 2.57 2.62 -0.52
CA ASN A 303 3.65 3.54 -0.86
C ASN A 303 3.28 4.99 -0.55
N ARG A 304 2.03 5.41 -0.84
CA ARG A 304 1.55 6.75 -0.47
C ARG A 304 1.60 6.98 1.06
N ARG A 305 1.22 5.98 1.86
CA ARG A 305 1.31 6.08 3.33
C ARG A 305 2.75 6.10 3.82
N LEU A 306 3.63 5.30 3.24
CA LEU A 306 5.06 5.28 3.56
C LEU A 306 5.76 6.60 3.25
N VAL A 307 5.42 7.24 2.12
CA VAL A 307 5.91 8.59 1.78
C VAL A 307 5.45 9.61 2.81
N GLN A 308 4.18 9.58 3.22
CA GLN A 308 3.68 10.46 4.26
C GLN A 308 4.42 10.23 5.59
N PHE A 309 4.68 8.98 5.95
CA PHE A 309 5.42 8.64 7.16
C PHE A 309 6.87 9.15 7.12
N ALA A 310 7.55 9.05 5.97
CA ALA A 310 8.87 9.63 5.78
C ALA A 310 8.85 11.17 5.86
N GLY A 311 7.79 11.81 5.36
CA GLY A 311 7.58 13.26 5.47
C GLY A 311 7.41 13.71 6.92
N GLU A 312 6.63 12.98 7.71
CA GLU A 312 6.43 13.24 9.15
C GLU A 312 7.71 13.05 9.98
N MET A 313 8.60 12.14 9.57
CA MET A 313 9.81 11.78 10.31
C MET A 313 11.07 12.57 9.91
N ILE A 314 11.24 12.89 8.63
CA ILE A 314 12.48 13.50 8.10
C ILE A 314 12.20 14.85 7.44
N GLY A 315 11.15 14.93 6.62
CA GLY A 315 10.75 16.15 5.92
C GLY A 315 10.42 15.94 4.45
N ASP A 316 9.82 16.97 3.85
CA ASP A 316 9.15 16.88 2.54
C ASP A 316 10.10 16.48 1.41
N THR A 317 11.24 17.16 1.23
CA THR A 317 12.19 16.87 0.12
C THR A 317 12.66 15.42 0.14
N THR A 318 13.06 14.93 1.31
CA THR A 318 13.50 13.54 1.48
C THR A 318 12.37 12.56 1.21
N SER A 319 11.13 12.88 1.62
CA SER A 319 9.95 12.06 1.32
C SER A 319 9.66 11.96 -0.19
N TYR A 320 9.90 13.01 -0.97
CA TYR A 320 9.75 12.97 -2.43
C TYR A 320 10.81 12.11 -3.11
N ILE A 321 12.04 12.14 -2.60
CA ILE A 321 13.11 11.24 -3.05
C ILE A 321 12.72 9.79 -2.73
N TYR A 322 12.21 9.54 -1.52
CA TYR A 322 11.68 8.24 -1.14
C TYR A 322 10.50 7.79 -2.01
N ALA A 323 9.61 8.70 -2.39
CA ALA A 323 8.54 8.41 -3.36
C ALA A 323 9.08 7.97 -4.72
N THR A 324 10.21 8.56 -5.16
CA THR A 324 10.89 8.17 -6.41
C THR A 324 11.49 6.78 -6.29
N VAL A 325 12.13 6.46 -5.16
CA VAL A 325 12.63 5.11 -4.83
C VAL A 325 11.49 4.08 -4.90
N LEU A 326 10.40 4.32 -4.16
CA LEU A 326 9.25 3.44 -4.11
C LEU A 326 8.61 3.25 -5.49
N ARG A 327 8.51 4.29 -6.32
CA ARG A 327 7.97 4.20 -7.69
C ARG A 327 8.79 3.25 -8.57
N GLN A 328 10.12 3.26 -8.46
CA GLN A 328 10.96 2.32 -9.22
C GLN A 328 10.83 0.89 -8.70
N LEU A 329 10.82 0.70 -7.37
CA LEU A 329 10.64 -0.62 -6.77
C LEU A 329 9.26 -1.22 -7.10
N THR A 330 8.22 -0.39 -7.18
CA THR A 330 6.84 -0.82 -7.44
C THR A 330 6.64 -1.47 -8.81
N LYS A 331 7.50 -1.17 -9.79
CA LYS A 331 7.49 -1.88 -11.08
C LYS A 331 7.76 -3.38 -10.92
N LYS A 332 8.50 -3.76 -9.87
CA LYS A 332 8.91 -5.13 -9.53
C LYS A 332 8.07 -5.76 -8.42
N VAL A 333 7.19 -4.99 -7.75
CA VAL A 333 6.40 -5.46 -6.59
C VAL A 333 4.92 -5.47 -6.91
N SER A 334 4.30 -6.65 -6.90
CA SER A 334 2.87 -6.81 -7.25
C SER A 334 1.93 -6.92 -6.05
N ARG A 335 2.44 -7.24 -4.84
CA ARG A 335 1.65 -7.44 -3.62
C ARG A 335 2.39 -6.90 -2.39
N CYS A 336 1.63 -6.58 -1.35
CA CYS A 336 2.20 -6.11 -0.08
C CYS A 336 2.78 -7.25 0.76
N HIS A 337 2.11 -8.40 0.79
CA HIS A 337 2.50 -9.56 1.59
C HIS A 337 3.16 -10.64 0.75
N THR A 338 4.13 -11.34 1.33
CA THR A 338 4.57 -12.64 0.82
C THR A 338 3.50 -13.69 1.15
N ASP A 339 3.38 -14.70 0.28
CA ASP A 339 2.55 -15.88 0.53
C ASP A 339 3.44 -17.08 0.85
N PRO A 340 3.42 -17.60 2.09
CA PRO A 340 4.22 -18.76 2.49
C PRO A 340 4.01 -20.02 1.63
N ARG A 341 2.90 -20.11 0.88
CA ARG A 341 2.59 -21.24 0.01
C ARG A 341 3.20 -21.12 -1.39
N MET A 342 3.44 -19.89 -1.85
CA MET A 342 3.99 -19.61 -3.19
C MET A 342 5.46 -19.18 -3.13
N ASP A 343 5.87 -18.52 -2.05
CA ASP A 343 7.17 -17.85 -1.93
C ASP A 343 8.18 -18.77 -1.23
N ILE A 344 8.34 -19.98 -1.78
CA ILE A 344 9.24 -21.01 -1.28
C ILE A 344 10.45 -21.09 -2.23
N GLY A 345 11.66 -20.91 -1.69
CA GLY A 345 12.91 -20.98 -2.47
C GLY A 345 13.19 -19.73 -3.32
N ASP A 346 14.28 -19.76 -4.10
CA ASP A 346 14.57 -18.72 -5.11
C ASP A 346 13.89 -19.09 -6.43
N MET A 347 12.70 -18.54 -6.66
CA MET A 347 11.89 -18.79 -7.85
C MET A 347 12.24 -17.83 -9.01
N GLY A 348 13.36 -17.10 -8.90
CA GLY A 348 13.87 -16.16 -9.90
C GLY A 348 13.28 -14.74 -9.80
N ASP A 349 13.64 -13.90 -10.78
CA ASP A 349 13.35 -12.45 -10.77
C ASP A 349 11.86 -12.09 -10.99
N GLU A 350 11.04 -13.00 -11.53
CA GLU A 350 9.67 -12.69 -11.99
C GLU A 350 8.55 -12.89 -10.95
N ASP A 351 8.79 -13.67 -9.88
CA ASP A 351 7.78 -13.97 -8.84
C ASP A 351 7.97 -13.20 -7.53
N GLY A 352 8.96 -12.32 -7.46
CA GLY A 352 9.21 -11.49 -6.27
C GLY A 352 9.87 -12.24 -5.10
N THR A 353 10.48 -13.41 -5.35
CA THR A 353 11.34 -14.09 -4.36
C THR A 353 12.65 -13.35 -4.14
N ARG A 354 13.13 -12.64 -5.16
CA ARG A 354 14.26 -11.73 -5.02
C ARG A 354 13.82 -10.38 -4.51
N GLN A 355 14.56 -9.89 -3.52
CA GLN A 355 14.33 -8.57 -2.97
C GLN A 355 14.50 -7.51 -4.07
N PRO A 356 13.50 -6.63 -4.29
CA PRO A 356 13.57 -5.63 -5.35
C PRO A 356 14.62 -4.58 -5.00
N VAL A 357 15.49 -4.29 -5.97
CA VAL A 357 16.58 -3.30 -5.82
C VAL A 357 16.43 -2.20 -6.87
N VAL A 358 16.83 -0.98 -6.50
CA VAL A 358 16.94 0.19 -7.38
C VAL A 358 18.33 0.81 -7.25
N THR A 359 18.90 1.29 -8.35
CA THR A 359 20.22 1.95 -8.32
C THR A 359 20.11 3.46 -8.09
N THR A 360 21.16 4.08 -7.55
CA THR A 360 21.26 5.54 -7.39
C THR A 360 21.05 6.28 -8.72
N MET A 361 21.56 5.71 -9.83
CA MET A 361 21.43 6.31 -11.16
C MET A 361 19.99 6.21 -11.68
N GLU A 362 19.32 5.08 -11.48
CA GLU A 362 17.90 4.95 -11.82
C GLU A 362 17.03 5.95 -11.06
N ILE A 363 17.34 6.20 -9.78
CA ILE A 363 16.64 7.21 -8.98
C ILE A 363 16.89 8.61 -9.55
N LEU A 364 18.16 8.93 -9.86
CA LEU A 364 18.53 10.23 -10.40
C LEU A 364 17.85 10.51 -11.75
N ASP A 365 17.83 9.53 -12.65
CA ASP A 365 17.22 9.65 -13.98
C ASP A 365 15.70 9.85 -13.92
N ASN A 366 15.06 9.36 -12.85
CA ASN A 366 13.62 9.47 -12.64
C ASN A 366 13.22 10.59 -11.66
N LEU A 367 14.19 11.33 -11.11
CA LEU A 367 13.92 12.44 -10.20
C LEU A 367 13.61 13.71 -11.00
N PRO A 368 12.40 14.29 -10.89
CA PRO A 368 12.03 15.50 -11.62
C PRO A 368 13.03 16.63 -11.39
N THR A 369 13.40 17.34 -12.47
CA THR A 369 14.32 18.49 -12.41
C THR A 369 13.75 19.67 -11.61
N THR A 370 12.44 19.69 -11.38
CA THR A 370 11.75 20.67 -10.55
C THR A 370 12.05 20.53 -9.06
N ILE A 371 12.49 19.36 -8.61
CA ILE A 371 12.87 19.13 -7.21
C ILE A 371 14.32 19.56 -7.04
N ASP A 372 14.57 20.40 -6.04
CA ASP A 372 15.91 20.82 -5.61
C ASP A 372 16.37 19.97 -4.41
N PRO A 373 17.32 19.03 -4.59
CA PRO A 373 17.83 18.17 -3.54
C PRO A 373 18.73 18.92 -2.53
N SER A 374 19.00 20.20 -2.72
CA SER A 374 19.74 20.97 -1.71
C SER A 374 18.86 21.34 -0.50
N ILE A 375 17.53 21.24 -0.63
CA ILE A 375 16.57 21.61 0.42
C ILE A 375 16.42 20.48 1.44
N GLY A 376 16.61 20.78 2.72
CA GLY A 376 16.44 19.81 3.81
C GLY A 376 17.73 19.09 4.20
N LEU A 377 18.84 19.37 3.52
CA LEU A 377 20.18 18.92 3.92
C LEU A 377 20.83 19.95 4.86
N ALA A 378 21.37 19.47 5.98
CA ALA A 378 22.14 20.29 6.89
C ALA A 378 23.57 20.46 6.35
N LYS A 379 24.10 21.69 6.40
CA LYS A 379 25.50 21.95 6.07
C LYS A 379 26.40 21.54 7.24
N VAL A 380 26.83 20.28 7.23
CA VAL A 380 27.74 19.73 8.24
C VAL A 380 29.16 19.71 7.68
N SER A 381 30.14 20.10 8.50
CA SER A 381 31.56 20.03 8.11
C SER A 381 31.95 18.57 7.85
N GLN A 382 32.68 18.30 6.76
CA GLN A 382 33.07 16.94 6.36
C GLN A 382 33.78 16.12 7.45
N SER A 383 34.46 16.78 8.40
CA SER A 383 35.12 16.14 9.55
C SER A 383 34.17 15.53 10.57
N ARG A 384 32.89 15.92 10.56
CA ARG A 384 31.85 15.37 11.46
C ARG A 384 31.04 14.25 10.81
N ILE A 385 31.36 13.90 9.56
CA ILE A 385 30.66 12.86 8.79
C ILE A 385 31.58 11.64 8.78
N ASN A 386 31.16 10.56 9.46
CA ASN A 386 31.83 9.28 9.33
C ASN A 386 31.41 8.63 8.00
N LYS A 387 32.19 8.87 6.94
CA LYS A 387 31.90 8.36 5.59
C LYS A 387 31.79 6.84 5.53
N HIS A 388 32.59 6.13 6.32
CA HIS A 388 32.59 4.67 6.31
C HIS A 388 31.29 4.11 6.91
N SER A 389 30.80 4.74 7.97
CA SER A 389 29.48 4.41 8.55
C SER A 389 28.33 4.82 7.63
N ALA A 390 28.43 6.00 7.02
CA ALA A 390 27.37 6.54 6.16
C ALA A 390 27.17 5.72 4.88
N GLU A 391 28.25 5.18 4.31
CA GLU A 391 28.23 4.37 3.08
C GLU A 391 28.21 2.85 3.37
N ALA A 392 27.89 2.46 4.61
CA ALA A 392 27.91 1.06 5.02
C ALA A 392 26.90 0.23 4.20
N VAL A 393 27.40 -0.85 3.62
CA VAL A 393 26.60 -1.80 2.84
C VAL A 393 26.11 -2.91 3.76
N HIS A 394 24.79 -3.10 3.80
CA HIS A 394 24.14 -4.18 4.53
C HIS A 394 23.48 -5.11 3.52
N PRO A 395 24.12 -6.24 3.12
CA PRO A 395 23.60 -7.10 2.06
C PRO A 395 22.32 -7.84 2.47
N ASN A 396 22.23 -8.22 3.74
CA ASN A 396 21.11 -9.01 4.26
C ASN A 396 20.06 -8.11 4.95
N PRO A 397 18.77 -8.49 4.90
CA PRO A 397 17.75 -7.80 5.66
C PRO A 397 18.02 -7.92 7.18
N PRO A 398 17.64 -6.91 7.97
CA PRO A 398 17.80 -6.96 9.42
C PRO A 398 16.99 -8.12 10.01
N ASN A 399 17.58 -8.82 10.97
CA ASN A 399 17.00 -10.02 11.54
C ASN A 399 15.82 -9.64 12.45
N HIS A 400 14.58 -9.96 12.05
CA HIS A 400 13.34 -9.60 12.76
C HIS A 400 13.29 -10.04 14.24
N ASN A 401 14.04 -11.08 14.62
CA ASN A 401 14.09 -11.61 15.99
C ASN A 401 15.16 -10.95 16.88
N LYS A 402 16.03 -10.11 16.31
CA LYS A 402 16.97 -9.29 17.09
C LYS A 402 16.39 -7.88 17.15
N ILE A 403 15.74 -7.57 18.27
CA ILE A 403 15.47 -6.18 18.66
C ILE A 403 16.80 -5.42 18.50
N PRO A 404 16.85 -4.26 17.83
CA PRO A 404 18.07 -3.46 17.76
C PRO A 404 18.49 -3.09 19.19
N PHE A 405 19.39 -3.88 19.77
CA PHE A 405 20.21 -3.42 20.87
C PHE A 405 21.08 -2.34 20.27
N LEU A 406 20.63 -1.09 20.40
CA LEU A 406 21.52 0.05 20.39
C LEU A 406 22.42 -0.07 21.63
N ASN A 407 23.44 -0.93 21.56
CA ASN A 407 24.64 -0.77 22.37
C ASN A 407 25.44 0.36 21.73
N ALA A 408 25.07 1.59 22.07
CA ALA A 408 26.06 2.65 22.13
C ALA A 408 26.78 2.47 23.46
N GLY A 409 27.95 1.85 23.42
CA GLY A 409 28.84 1.71 24.58
C GLY A 409 29.28 0.26 24.84
N ASP A 410 30.56 0.04 24.56
CA ASP A 410 31.49 -0.94 25.12
C ASP A 410 31.38 -2.44 24.76
N ASP A 411 32.57 -2.92 24.39
CA ASP A 411 33.14 -4.28 24.45
C ASP A 411 32.63 -5.34 23.47
N ASP A 412 33.23 -5.34 22.26
CA ASP A 412 33.51 -6.58 21.52
C ASP A 412 34.99 -6.96 21.76
N GLU A 413 35.24 -7.64 22.87
CA GLU A 413 36.33 -8.63 22.95
C GLU A 413 35.78 -9.94 22.38
N GLU A 414 36.11 -10.27 21.14
CA GLU A 414 36.01 -11.65 20.63
C GLU A 414 37.34 -12.04 19.99
N ASP A 415 38.11 -12.77 20.81
CA ASP A 415 38.95 -13.94 20.53
C ASP A 415 39.79 -14.00 19.24
N GLU A 416 41.11 -14.04 19.49
CA GLU A 416 42.17 -14.39 18.57
C GLU A 416 42.02 -15.81 18.00
N GLU A 417 42.06 -15.95 16.67
CA GLU A 417 42.68 -17.11 16.03
C GLU A 417 43.84 -16.64 15.14
N ASP A 418 45.03 -16.96 15.62
CA ASP A 418 46.35 -16.90 15.03
C ASP A 418 46.42 -17.70 13.71
N ASP A 419 46.77 -17.04 12.60
CA ASP A 419 47.50 -17.70 11.52
C ASP A 419 48.48 -16.70 10.88
N GLY A 420 49.77 -17.00 11.07
CA GLY A 420 50.88 -16.18 10.66
C GLY A 420 51.23 -16.33 9.18
N SER A 421 51.52 -15.21 8.52
CA SER A 421 52.56 -15.18 7.50
C SER A 421 53.10 -13.76 7.31
N ASP A 422 54.41 -13.64 7.55
CA ASP A 422 55.29 -12.51 7.27
C ASP A 422 55.05 -11.86 5.91
N VAL A 423 55.01 -10.51 5.83
CA VAL A 423 55.80 -9.73 4.85
C VAL A 423 56.05 -8.30 5.37
N GLU A 424 57.31 -8.07 5.74
CA GLU A 424 58.16 -6.88 5.58
C GLU A 424 57.70 -5.47 6.00
N MET A 425 58.40 -5.00 7.03
CA MET A 425 58.68 -3.62 7.41
C MET A 425 59.04 -2.71 6.22
N ASN A 426 58.44 -1.51 6.19
CA ASN A 426 59.23 -0.33 5.86
C ASN A 426 58.77 0.88 6.69
N GLY A 427 59.75 1.50 7.34
CA GLY A 427 59.57 2.48 8.40
C GLY A 427 59.25 3.89 7.92
N GLY A 428 58.68 4.65 8.84
CA GLY A 428 58.41 6.09 8.68
C GLY A 428 57.87 6.69 9.97
N HIS A 429 58.77 6.85 10.95
CA HIS A 429 58.56 7.63 12.17
C HIS A 429 57.91 9.01 11.89
N ALA A 430 56.88 9.37 12.65
CA ALA A 430 56.80 10.69 13.29
C ALA A 430 55.74 10.68 14.41
N SER A 431 56.25 10.78 15.63
CA SER A 431 55.54 11.13 16.86
C SER A 431 55.03 12.58 16.79
N GLU A 432 53.92 12.85 17.47
CA GLU A 432 53.60 14.03 18.32
C GLU A 432 52.07 14.26 18.28
N GLY A 433 51.33 14.34 19.38
CA GLY A 433 51.72 14.85 20.70
C GLY A 433 51.24 16.28 20.86
N GLU A 434 50.09 16.42 21.53
CA GLU A 434 49.75 17.54 22.41
C GLU A 434 49.35 18.93 21.88
N SER A 435 48.09 19.25 22.18
CA SER A 435 47.67 20.34 23.08
C SER A 435 47.63 21.78 22.58
N ASP A 436 46.44 22.34 22.76
CA ASP A 436 46.07 23.74 22.65
C ASP A 436 46.91 24.66 23.57
N LYS A 437 47.54 25.68 22.99
CA LYS A 437 47.80 26.94 23.68
C LYS A 437 47.55 28.15 22.77
N GLU A 438 46.66 29.01 23.26
CA GLU A 438 46.37 30.34 22.76
C GLU A 438 47.63 31.23 22.74
N VAL A 439 47.85 31.96 21.63
CA VAL A 439 48.77 33.11 21.59
C VAL A 439 48.11 34.27 20.81
N LYS A 440 48.05 35.43 21.48
CA LYS A 440 47.66 36.75 20.95
C LYS A 440 48.78 37.39 20.09
N PRO A 441 48.48 38.42 19.28
CA PRO A 441 49.11 38.62 17.99
C PRO A 441 50.41 39.43 18.07
N ALA A 442 51.36 39.10 17.19
CA ALA A 442 52.48 39.96 16.86
C ALA A 442 52.71 39.95 15.34
N VAL A 443 52.73 41.14 14.76
CA VAL A 443 52.95 41.44 13.35
C VAL A 443 54.45 41.46 13.07
N ASN A 444 54.92 40.68 12.09
CA ASN A 444 55.81 41.21 11.05
C ASN A 444 55.95 40.22 9.90
N GLY A 445 55.86 40.75 8.68
CA GLY A 445 55.71 39.98 7.45
C GLY A 445 57.00 39.41 6.91
N THR A 446 56.86 38.31 6.16
CA THR A 446 57.55 38.09 4.87
C THR A 446 56.96 36.84 4.19
N ALA A 447 56.61 37.02 2.91
CA ALA A 447 56.29 35.98 1.91
C ALA A 447 55.29 34.86 2.34
N GLY A 448 54.02 35.23 2.52
CA GLY A 448 52.94 34.25 2.50
C GLY A 448 52.73 33.69 1.10
N THR A 449 53.07 32.41 0.89
CA THR A 449 52.46 31.63 -0.19
C THR A 449 50.97 31.59 0.13
N VAL A 450 50.15 32.28 -0.66
CA VAL A 450 48.69 32.23 -0.53
C VAL A 450 48.29 30.78 -0.84
N ARG A 451 48.07 29.97 0.20
CA ARG A 451 47.24 28.77 0.06
C ARG A 451 45.85 29.30 -0.25
N PHE A 452 45.48 29.28 -1.53
CA PHE A 452 44.10 29.43 -1.93
C PHE A 452 43.32 28.38 -1.12
N VAL A 453 42.41 28.86 -0.28
CA VAL A 453 41.33 28.00 0.24
C VAL A 453 40.67 27.45 -1.01
N GLU A 454 40.79 26.13 -1.23
CA GLU A 454 40.13 25.48 -2.35
C GLU A 454 38.65 25.92 -2.33
N PRO A 455 38.11 26.45 -3.44
CA PRO A 455 36.72 26.84 -3.47
C PRO A 455 35.90 25.60 -3.13
N ALA A 456 35.04 25.72 -2.11
CA ALA A 456 34.14 24.64 -1.70
C ALA A 456 33.52 24.01 -2.96
N ARG A 457 33.84 22.74 -3.24
CA ARG A 457 33.28 22.03 -4.39
C ARG A 457 31.77 22.15 -4.28
N LYS A 458 31.12 22.76 -5.29
CA LYS A 458 29.67 22.75 -5.37
C LYS A 458 29.26 21.30 -5.46
N GLU A 459 28.55 20.81 -4.44
CA GLU A 459 28.05 19.44 -4.41
C GLU A 459 27.23 19.18 -5.67
N SER A 460 27.46 18.03 -6.31
CA SER A 460 26.67 17.62 -7.46
C SER A 460 25.25 17.30 -7.00
N ARG A 461 24.27 17.41 -7.92
CA ARG A 461 22.90 16.92 -7.69
C ARG A 461 22.90 15.45 -7.25
N LEU A 462 23.85 14.66 -7.77
CA LEU A 462 24.07 13.27 -7.38
C LEU A 462 24.54 13.14 -5.93
N ASP A 463 25.42 14.03 -5.47
CA ASP A 463 25.96 14.01 -4.11
C ASP A 463 24.85 14.38 -3.11
N MET A 464 24.05 15.40 -3.42
CA MET A 464 22.89 15.78 -2.61
C MET A 464 21.84 14.66 -2.55
N LEU A 465 21.57 14.01 -3.69
CA LEU A 465 20.68 12.84 -3.74
C LEU A 465 21.19 11.72 -2.82
N ARG A 466 22.48 11.39 -2.89
CA ARG A 466 23.10 10.38 -2.01
C ARG A 466 22.94 10.74 -0.53
N GLN A 467 23.13 12.01 -0.16
CA GLN A 467 22.91 12.45 1.22
C GLN A 467 21.46 12.20 1.69
N HIS A 468 20.46 12.48 0.87
CA HIS A 468 19.07 12.16 1.20
C HIS A 468 18.81 10.65 1.32
N LEU A 469 19.47 9.82 0.52
CA LEU A 469 19.38 8.36 0.63
C LEU A 469 20.01 7.88 1.94
N PHE A 470 21.15 8.43 2.36
CA PHE A 470 21.74 8.12 3.66
C PHE A 470 20.84 8.56 4.82
N LEU A 471 20.20 9.73 4.74
CA LEU A 471 19.22 10.16 5.75
C LEU A 471 18.03 9.19 5.88
N LEU A 472 17.60 8.57 4.79
CA LEU A 472 16.54 7.55 4.80
C LEU A 472 17.03 6.22 5.39
N ALA A 473 18.32 5.89 5.23
CA ALA A 473 18.91 4.64 5.70
C ALA A 473 19.26 4.67 7.19
N GLU A 474 19.81 5.79 7.68
CA GLU A 474 20.31 5.92 9.07
C GLU A 474 19.24 6.40 10.08
N ASN A 475 18.02 6.68 9.63
CA ASN A 475 16.95 7.12 10.54
C ASN A 475 16.59 6.03 11.56
N GLN A 476 16.01 6.44 12.70
CA GLN A 476 15.44 5.51 13.69
C GLN A 476 14.48 4.49 13.05
N VAL A 477 13.75 4.93 12.02
CA VAL A 477 13.01 4.06 11.11
C VAL A 477 13.85 3.86 9.84
N PRO A 478 14.40 2.67 9.58
CA PRO A 478 15.23 2.42 8.39
C PRO A 478 14.35 2.33 7.13
N PHE A 479 14.03 3.46 6.51
CA PHE A 479 13.11 3.54 5.35
C PHE A 479 13.65 2.83 4.11
N ILE A 480 14.98 2.85 3.94
CA ILE A 480 15.71 2.14 2.89
C ILE A 480 16.95 1.47 3.47
N ARG A 481 17.48 0.47 2.77
CA ARG A 481 18.77 -0.16 3.07
C ARG A 481 19.65 -0.16 1.83
N GLN A 482 20.94 0.13 2.02
CA GLN A 482 21.94 -0.04 0.98
C GLN A 482 22.38 -1.50 0.93
N CYS A 483 21.92 -2.25 -0.08
CA CYS A 483 22.21 -3.69 -0.20
C CYS A 483 23.50 -4.00 -0.95
N ALA A 484 23.94 -3.08 -1.81
CA ALA A 484 25.25 -3.08 -2.46
C ALA A 484 25.68 -1.63 -2.75
N ASP A 485 26.90 -1.41 -3.22
CA ASP A 485 27.37 -0.06 -3.57
C ASP A 485 26.43 0.60 -4.60
N GLY A 486 25.87 1.75 -4.22
CA GLY A 486 24.89 2.48 -5.02
C GLY A 486 23.56 1.77 -5.28
N GLN A 487 23.27 0.66 -4.60
CA GLN A 487 22.04 -0.13 -4.73
C GLN A 487 21.21 -0.10 -3.46
N TRP A 488 19.91 0.18 -3.62
CA TRP A 488 18.99 0.46 -2.52
C TRP A 488 17.77 -0.45 -2.59
N THR A 489 17.27 -0.84 -1.43
CA THR A 489 16.03 -1.61 -1.27
C THR A 489 15.22 -1.10 -0.08
N VAL A 490 13.98 -1.58 0.05
CA VAL A 490 13.09 -1.29 1.19
C VAL A 490 12.74 -2.61 1.85
N ASP A 491 13.07 -2.74 3.14
CA ASP A 491 12.64 -3.85 3.97
C ASP A 491 11.21 -3.56 4.48
N PHE A 492 10.20 -3.78 3.62
CA PHE A 492 8.81 -3.39 3.87
C PHE A 492 8.26 -3.91 5.21
N SER A 493 8.56 -5.15 5.58
CA SER A 493 8.16 -5.75 6.86
C SER A 493 8.63 -4.93 8.07
N VAL A 494 9.85 -4.42 8.02
CA VAL A 494 10.44 -3.61 9.10
C VAL A 494 9.79 -2.23 9.15
N VAL A 495 9.72 -1.55 8.01
CA VAL A 495 9.17 -0.19 7.95
C VAL A 495 7.69 -0.18 8.32
N ILE A 496 6.93 -1.17 7.86
CA ILE A 496 5.51 -1.31 8.20
C ILE A 496 5.32 -1.67 9.67
N GLN A 497 6.19 -2.48 10.27
CA GLN A 497 6.11 -2.74 11.71
C GLN A 497 6.31 -1.44 12.52
N HIS A 498 7.28 -0.60 12.15
CA HIS A 498 7.45 0.72 12.79
C HIS A 498 6.23 1.63 12.58
N LEU A 499 5.62 1.60 11.39
CA LEU A 499 4.41 2.37 11.11
C LEU A 499 3.23 1.88 11.97
N ARG A 500 3.03 0.56 12.09
CA ARG A 500 1.98 -0.03 12.95
C ARG A 500 2.17 0.33 14.42
N GLU A 501 3.42 0.32 14.88
CA GLU A 501 3.77 0.75 16.23
C GLU A 501 3.54 2.25 16.45
N ALA A 502 3.84 3.09 15.47
CA ALA A 502 3.57 4.53 15.55
C ALA A 502 2.06 4.82 15.62
N GLU A 503 1.24 4.12 14.83
CA GLU A 503 -0.23 4.22 14.90
C GLU A 503 -0.77 3.74 16.26
N LEU A 504 -0.26 2.61 16.76
CA LEU A 504 -0.63 2.11 18.08
C LEU A 504 -0.24 3.09 19.18
N ASP A 505 0.98 3.65 19.12
CA ASP A 505 1.48 4.63 20.08
C ASP A 505 0.61 5.90 20.10
N ALA A 506 0.16 6.37 18.93
CA ALA A 506 -0.74 7.52 18.85
C ALA A 506 -2.10 7.24 19.53
N VAL A 507 -2.63 6.03 19.38
CA VAL A 507 -3.87 5.60 20.05
C VAL A 507 -3.66 5.44 21.56
N ILE A 508 -2.52 4.89 21.99
CA ILE A 508 -2.18 4.77 23.41
C ILE A 508 -2.01 6.16 24.05
N GLU A 509 -1.33 7.10 23.39
CA GLU A 509 -1.22 8.48 23.89
C GLU A 509 -2.59 9.14 24.03
N GLY A 510 -3.48 8.95 23.05
CA GLY A 510 -4.84 9.49 23.08
C GLY A 510 -5.75 8.89 24.14
N THR A 511 -5.46 7.67 24.62
CA THR A 511 -6.31 6.94 25.59
C THR A 511 -5.80 7.06 27.03
N VAL A 512 -4.52 6.79 27.28
CA VAL A 512 -3.92 6.75 28.64
C VAL A 512 -2.92 7.88 28.90
N GLY A 513 -2.66 8.73 27.90
CA GLY A 513 -1.77 9.88 27.97
C GLY A 513 -0.29 9.54 27.79
N ARG A 514 0.54 10.60 27.75
CA ARG A 514 2.00 10.51 27.52
C ARG A 514 2.75 9.64 28.54
N GLN A 515 2.29 9.63 29.79
CA GLN A 515 2.89 8.81 30.84
C GLN A 515 2.66 7.31 30.57
N GLY A 516 1.44 6.94 30.16
CA GLY A 516 1.14 5.56 29.76
C GLY A 516 1.94 5.14 28.53
N LEU A 517 1.99 5.99 27.50
CA LEU A 517 2.81 5.73 26.31
C LEU A 517 4.30 5.51 26.67
N ARG A 518 4.85 6.34 27.56
CA ARG A 518 6.24 6.16 28.03
C ARG A 518 6.45 4.79 28.66
N LEU A 519 5.55 4.35 29.54
CA LEU A 519 5.63 3.06 30.20
C LEU A 519 5.53 1.91 29.19
N VAL A 520 4.61 1.97 28.23
CA VAL A 520 4.49 0.98 27.14
C VAL A 520 5.77 0.90 26.31
N ARG A 521 6.35 2.03 25.92
CA ARG A 521 7.62 2.06 25.17
C ARG A 521 8.77 1.43 25.94
N ILE A 522 8.84 1.68 27.26
CA ILE A 522 9.84 1.05 28.14
C ILE A 522 9.64 -0.47 28.15
N LEU A 523 8.41 -0.95 28.34
CA LEU A 523 8.08 -2.38 28.36
C LEU A 523 8.35 -3.04 27.00
N ARG A 524 8.05 -2.37 25.88
CA ARG A 524 8.36 -2.88 24.53
C ARG A 524 9.88 -3.04 24.33
N LYS A 525 10.68 -2.09 24.83
CA LYS A 525 12.14 -2.12 24.68
C LYS A 525 12.85 -3.07 25.66
N LYS A 526 12.38 -3.16 26.90
CA LYS A 526 13.02 -3.94 27.98
C LYS A 526 12.38 -5.30 28.23
N GLY A 527 11.22 -5.58 27.64
CA GLY A 527 10.46 -6.80 27.85
C GLY A 527 9.69 -6.78 29.17
N LYS A 528 9.70 -7.92 29.87
CA LYS A 528 8.96 -8.09 31.12
C LYS A 528 9.70 -7.42 32.28
N LEU A 529 9.05 -6.50 32.98
CA LEU A 529 9.65 -5.75 34.09
C LEU A 529 8.89 -5.96 35.39
N ASP A 530 9.61 -5.98 36.50
CA ASP A 530 9.01 -6.03 37.82
C ASP A 530 8.50 -4.65 38.26
N GLU A 531 7.61 -4.64 39.25
CA GLU A 531 7.01 -3.43 39.78
C GLU A 531 8.04 -2.49 40.46
N LYS A 532 9.21 -3.01 40.86
CA LYS A 532 10.25 -2.22 41.53
C LYS A 532 11.19 -1.53 40.54
N ALA A 533 11.54 -2.15 39.41
CA ALA A 533 12.41 -1.53 38.42
C ALA A 533 11.70 -0.46 37.59
N LEU A 534 10.40 -0.65 37.31
CA LEU A 534 9.64 0.21 36.40
C LEU A 534 9.59 1.70 36.82
N PRO A 535 9.41 2.06 38.11
CA PRO A 535 9.47 3.45 38.57
C PRO A 535 10.85 4.12 38.36
N ASN A 536 11.93 3.37 38.57
CA ASN A 536 13.28 3.88 38.41
C ASN A 536 13.62 4.15 36.94
N ILE A 537 13.26 3.24 36.03
CA ILE A 537 13.51 3.40 34.59
C ILE A 537 12.64 4.50 33.98
N SER A 538 11.38 4.61 34.42
CA SER A 538 10.44 5.62 33.89
C SER A 538 10.64 7.03 34.46
N LEU A 539 11.46 7.16 35.51
CA LEU A 539 11.63 8.38 36.29
C LEU A 539 10.29 8.91 36.83
N MET A 540 9.49 8.00 37.39
CA MET A 540 8.15 8.28 37.94
C MET A 540 8.06 7.83 39.39
N LYS A 541 7.17 8.45 40.17
CA LYS A 541 6.88 7.99 41.53
C LYS A 541 6.19 6.63 41.49
N LYS A 542 6.51 5.77 42.47
CA LYS A 542 5.94 4.42 42.56
C LYS A 542 4.40 4.41 42.53
N SER A 543 3.75 5.31 43.28
CA SER A 543 2.28 5.45 43.31
C SER A 543 1.70 5.75 41.94
N ASP A 544 2.37 6.62 41.18
CA ASP A 544 1.87 7.11 39.90
C ASP A 544 2.01 6.03 38.83
N VAL A 545 3.11 5.26 38.87
CA VAL A 545 3.28 4.07 38.03
C VAL A 545 2.20 3.05 38.35
N GLN A 546 2.00 2.68 39.62
CA GLN A 546 0.96 1.70 40.00
C GLN A 546 -0.42 2.08 39.47
N ASN A 547 -0.85 3.33 39.68
CA ASN A 547 -2.13 3.82 39.18
C ASN A 547 -2.22 3.77 37.65
N LYS A 548 -1.14 4.18 36.96
CA LYS A 548 -1.11 4.20 35.50
C LYS A 548 -1.06 2.78 34.90
N MET A 549 -0.37 1.84 35.54
CA MET A 549 -0.33 0.43 35.13
C MET A 549 -1.71 -0.21 35.23
N LEU A 550 -2.44 0.05 36.32
CA LEU A 550 -3.82 -0.42 36.48
C LEU A 550 -4.76 0.16 35.41
N GLU A 551 -4.65 1.46 35.12
CA GLU A 551 -5.41 2.10 34.05
C GLU A 551 -5.12 1.44 32.67
N MET A 552 -3.85 1.17 32.39
CA MET A 552 -3.44 0.51 31.14
C MET A 552 -3.83 -0.97 31.06
N GLU A 553 -3.89 -1.67 32.20
CA GLU A 553 -4.40 -3.04 32.29
C GLU A 553 -5.89 -3.09 31.95
N ILE A 554 -6.69 -2.18 32.52
CA ILE A 554 -8.13 -2.05 32.21
C ILE A 554 -8.33 -1.69 30.73
N ALA A 555 -7.46 -0.84 30.17
CA ALA A 555 -7.50 -0.50 28.74
C ALA A 555 -7.02 -1.64 27.82
N GLY A 556 -6.39 -2.68 28.37
CA GLY A 556 -5.91 -3.86 27.63
C GLY A 556 -4.56 -3.68 26.94
N TYR A 557 -3.76 -2.68 27.33
CA TYR A 557 -2.44 -2.42 26.73
C TYR A 557 -1.30 -3.13 27.45
N VAL A 558 -1.51 -3.54 28.70
CA VAL A 558 -0.49 -4.20 29.53
C VAL A 558 -1.14 -5.34 30.30
N ASP A 559 -0.41 -6.44 30.47
CA ASP A 559 -0.78 -7.54 31.34
C ASP A 559 0.22 -7.77 32.47
N ILE A 560 -0.21 -8.58 33.42
CA ILE A 560 0.61 -9.14 34.49
C ILE A 560 0.91 -10.61 34.20
N GLN A 561 2.19 -10.97 34.23
CA GLN A 561 2.67 -12.34 34.26
C GLN A 561 2.99 -12.73 35.70
N GLU A 562 2.32 -13.76 36.19
CA GLU A 562 2.65 -14.39 37.47
C GLU A 562 3.80 -15.39 37.29
N VAL A 563 4.82 -15.28 38.13
CA VAL A 563 5.96 -16.19 38.19
C VAL A 563 6.09 -16.72 39.64
N PRO A 564 5.53 -17.90 39.94
CA PRO A 564 5.67 -18.54 41.24
C PRO A 564 7.13 -18.85 41.58
N ARG A 565 7.58 -18.50 42.78
CA ARG A 565 8.92 -18.90 43.27
C ARG A 565 8.96 -20.34 43.77
N ASP A 566 7.80 -20.94 44.04
CA ASP A 566 7.66 -22.32 44.46
C ASP A 566 6.42 -22.97 43.85
N ASN A 567 6.28 -24.28 44.04
CA ASN A 567 5.17 -25.05 43.49
C ASN A 567 3.82 -24.76 44.17
N SER A 568 3.82 -24.04 45.30
CA SER A 568 2.60 -23.71 46.04
C SER A 568 1.78 -22.61 45.35
N ARG A 569 2.41 -21.83 44.46
CA ARG A 569 1.80 -20.73 43.70
C ARG A 569 1.06 -19.70 44.57
N THR A 570 1.45 -19.56 45.84
CA THR A 570 0.84 -18.58 46.74
C THR A 570 1.29 -17.16 46.37
N ALA A 571 0.35 -16.19 46.39
CA ALA A 571 0.61 -14.81 45.94
C ALA A 571 1.79 -14.13 46.65
N ASN A 572 2.03 -14.43 47.94
CA ASN A 572 3.16 -13.91 48.70
C ASN A 572 4.54 -14.43 48.24
N ARG A 573 4.58 -15.54 47.49
CA ARG A 573 5.79 -16.13 46.90
C ARG A 573 5.77 -16.03 45.37
N THR A 574 4.90 -15.21 44.79
CA THR A 574 4.81 -15.00 43.34
C THR A 574 5.40 -13.64 42.98
N ILE A 575 6.19 -13.59 41.90
CA ILE A 575 6.66 -12.36 41.29
C ILE A 575 5.68 -11.97 40.20
N PHE A 576 5.28 -10.70 40.17
CA PHE A 576 4.41 -10.15 39.14
C PHE A 576 5.26 -9.32 38.19
N LEU A 577 5.24 -9.68 36.91
CA LEU A 577 5.97 -8.97 35.86
C LEU A 577 4.97 -8.32 34.92
N TRP A 578 5.11 -7.02 34.72
CA TRP A 578 4.35 -6.28 33.73
C TRP A 578 4.96 -6.49 32.35
N TYR A 579 4.11 -6.65 31.34
CA TYR A 579 4.53 -6.74 29.95
C TYR A 579 3.46 -6.23 28.99
N THR A 580 3.89 -5.83 27.80
CA THR A 580 3.00 -5.46 26.69
C THR A 580 3.12 -6.49 25.58
N ASP A 581 1.99 -6.98 25.10
CA ASP A 581 1.91 -7.78 23.88
C ASP A 581 1.49 -6.86 22.73
N THR A 582 2.49 -6.35 22.00
CA THR A 582 2.26 -5.38 20.92
C THR A 582 1.37 -5.95 19.82
N ASP A 583 1.55 -7.22 19.45
CA ASP A 583 0.77 -7.85 18.38
C ASP A 583 -0.69 -8.00 18.80
N ARG A 584 -0.96 -8.42 20.03
CA ARG A 584 -2.32 -8.49 20.53
C ARG A 584 -2.98 -7.11 20.64
N CYS A 585 -2.21 -6.08 21.03
CA CYS A 585 -2.70 -4.70 21.04
C CYS A 585 -3.09 -4.25 19.61
N ILE A 586 -2.26 -4.55 18.61
CA ILE A 586 -2.53 -4.28 17.19
C ILE A 586 -3.80 -5.02 16.72
N GLN A 587 -3.95 -6.31 17.03
CA GLN A 587 -5.14 -7.08 16.66
C GLN A 587 -6.42 -6.53 17.31
N THR A 588 -6.32 -6.13 18.57
CA THR A 588 -7.43 -5.50 19.31
C THR A 588 -7.80 -4.15 18.69
N LEU A 589 -6.79 -3.34 18.35
CA LEU A 589 -6.99 -2.07 17.66
C LEU A 589 -7.65 -2.27 16.29
N LEU A 590 -7.20 -3.25 15.52
CA LEU A 590 -7.80 -3.60 14.22
C LEU A 590 -9.28 -3.96 14.37
N ASN A 591 -9.63 -4.81 15.34
CA ASN A 591 -11.01 -5.20 15.57
C ASN A 591 -11.89 -4.02 16.04
N ASN A 592 -11.36 -3.17 16.93
CA ASN A 592 -12.03 -1.94 17.36
C ASN A 592 -12.24 -0.95 16.20
N THR A 593 -11.31 -0.90 15.24
CA THR A 593 -11.43 -0.10 14.02
C THR A 593 -12.57 -0.61 13.14
N TYR A 594 -12.70 -1.92 12.91
CA TYR A 594 -13.86 -2.49 12.19
C TYR A 594 -15.18 -2.18 12.87
N LYS A 595 -15.23 -2.34 14.19
CA LYS A 595 -16.42 -2.02 14.99
C LYS A 595 -16.81 -0.55 14.89
N THR A 596 -15.82 0.34 14.86
CA THR A 596 -16.03 1.79 14.71
C THR A 596 -16.55 2.13 13.32
N ALA A 597 -15.96 1.57 12.26
CA ALA A 597 -16.45 1.72 10.88
C ALA A 597 -17.89 1.21 10.73
N THR A 598 -18.19 0.03 11.30
CA THR A 598 -19.54 -0.56 11.33
C THR A 598 -20.54 0.39 11.97
N ARG A 599 -20.22 0.93 13.16
CA ARG A 599 -21.08 1.90 13.86
C ARG A 599 -21.30 3.18 13.06
N CYS A 600 -20.28 3.67 12.35
CA CYS A 600 -20.42 4.83 11.45
C CYS A 600 -21.44 4.56 10.34
N LEU A 601 -21.36 3.42 9.66
CA LEU A 601 -22.30 3.03 8.60
C LEU A 601 -23.72 2.80 9.13
N GLN A 602 -23.86 2.11 10.27
CA GLN A 602 -25.17 1.93 10.92
C GLN A 602 -25.82 3.26 11.30
N ARG A 603 -25.03 4.20 11.85
CA ARG A 603 -25.50 5.52 12.19
C ARG A 603 -25.90 6.32 10.95
N LEU A 604 -25.15 6.20 9.85
CA LEU A 604 -25.51 6.80 8.57
C LEU A 604 -26.86 6.26 8.04
N ALA A 605 -27.03 4.94 8.06
CA ALA A 605 -28.28 4.29 7.66
C ALA A 605 -29.46 4.77 8.53
N MET A 606 -29.27 4.91 9.84
CA MET A 606 -30.28 5.46 10.75
C MET A 606 -30.67 6.89 10.38
N HIS A 607 -29.70 7.78 10.14
CA HIS A 607 -29.97 9.16 9.74
C HIS A 607 -30.73 9.26 8.41
N ARG A 608 -30.36 8.44 7.41
CA ARG A 608 -31.08 8.37 6.12
C ARG A 608 -32.49 7.81 6.27
N ARG A 609 -32.72 6.84 7.16
CA ARG A 609 -34.07 6.32 7.46
C ARG A 609 -34.94 7.38 8.13
N LYS A 610 -34.37 8.17 9.05
CA LYS A 610 -35.08 9.25 9.75
C LYS A 610 -35.53 10.36 8.79
N GLU A 611 -34.70 10.73 7.83
CA GLU A 611 -34.95 11.79 6.85
C GLU A 611 -35.44 11.23 5.49
N LYS A 612 -36.12 10.08 5.49
CA LYS A 612 -36.55 9.39 4.26
C LYS A 612 -37.50 10.23 3.41
N ASP A 613 -38.39 11.00 4.04
CA ASP A 613 -39.29 11.96 3.39
C ASP A 613 -38.53 13.00 2.56
N VAL A 614 -37.49 13.60 3.16
CA VAL A 614 -36.62 14.59 2.50
C VAL A 614 -35.86 13.95 1.34
N LEU A 615 -35.31 12.75 1.55
CA LEU A 615 -34.56 12.03 0.51
C LEU A 615 -35.44 11.58 -0.67
N LEU A 616 -36.73 11.32 -0.44
CA LEU A 616 -37.66 11.00 -1.53
C LEU A 616 -37.96 12.25 -2.37
N LEU A 617 -38.04 13.42 -1.74
CA LEU A 617 -38.23 14.70 -2.42
C LEU A 617 -37.04 15.03 -3.34
N THR A 618 -35.80 14.84 -2.87
CA THR A 618 -34.58 15.13 -3.66
C THR A 618 -34.37 14.18 -4.83
N LYS A 619 -34.97 12.98 -4.81
CA LYS A 619 -34.92 12.02 -5.91
C LYS A 619 -35.81 12.40 -7.10
N ARG A 620 -36.71 13.38 -6.95
CA ARG A 620 -37.57 13.82 -8.05
C ARG A 620 -36.75 14.59 -9.10
N THR A 621 -37.08 14.38 -10.38
CA THR A 621 -36.32 14.94 -11.52
C THR A 621 -36.33 16.46 -11.59
N ASP A 622 -37.38 17.10 -11.08
CA ASP A 622 -37.55 18.55 -11.02
C ASP A 622 -36.71 19.20 -9.91
N VAL A 623 -36.45 18.46 -8.82
CA VAL A 623 -35.70 18.90 -7.63
C VAL A 623 -34.21 18.58 -7.73
N LYS A 624 -33.85 17.43 -8.30
CA LYS A 624 -32.47 16.93 -8.38
C LYS A 624 -31.54 17.94 -9.06
N GLY A 625 -30.46 18.31 -8.39
CA GLY A 625 -29.48 19.31 -8.85
C GLY A 625 -29.90 20.76 -8.68
N ARG A 626 -31.13 21.02 -8.23
CA ARG A 626 -31.68 22.36 -7.89
C ARG A 626 -32.31 22.35 -6.50
N GLU A 627 -31.76 21.56 -5.59
CA GLU A 627 -32.32 21.33 -4.25
C GLU A 627 -32.45 22.65 -3.46
N LYS A 628 -31.47 23.55 -3.60
CA LYS A 628 -31.46 24.86 -2.92
C LYS A 628 -32.54 25.81 -3.43
N ASP A 629 -32.88 25.72 -4.71
CA ASP A 629 -33.75 26.68 -5.39
C ASP A 629 -35.21 26.22 -5.38
N VAL A 630 -35.45 24.91 -5.38
CA VAL A 630 -36.78 24.30 -5.53
C VAL A 630 -37.37 23.85 -4.19
N MET A 631 -36.55 23.44 -3.22
CA MET A 631 -37.06 22.97 -1.93
C MET A 631 -37.44 24.13 -1.01
N GLN A 632 -38.49 23.92 -0.22
CA GLN A 632 -38.80 24.82 0.88
C GLN A 632 -37.63 24.85 1.89
N LYS A 633 -37.39 26.02 2.48
CA LYS A 633 -36.25 26.27 3.38
C LYS A 633 -36.13 25.22 4.50
N GLU A 634 -37.23 24.84 5.14
CA GLU A 634 -37.24 23.84 6.21
C GLU A 634 -36.74 22.45 5.74
N TYR A 635 -37.19 22.01 4.56
CA TYR A 635 -36.75 20.75 3.97
C TYR A 635 -35.31 20.84 3.49
N TYR A 636 -34.90 21.98 2.94
CA TYR A 636 -33.53 22.22 2.51
C TYR A 636 -32.55 22.22 3.70
N ASP A 637 -32.89 22.87 4.81
CA ASP A 637 -32.05 22.92 6.01
C ASP A 637 -31.87 21.50 6.61
N ARG A 638 -32.93 20.69 6.63
CA ARG A 638 -32.85 19.26 7.01
C ARG A 638 -31.95 18.47 6.07
N PHE A 639 -32.08 18.67 4.76
CA PHE A 639 -31.23 18.03 3.74
C PHE A 639 -29.76 18.43 3.87
N ALA A 640 -29.47 19.71 4.03
CA ALA A 640 -28.12 20.24 4.20
C ALA A 640 -27.45 19.65 5.45
N LYS A 641 -28.19 19.57 6.56
CA LYS A 641 -27.74 18.93 7.80
C LYS A 641 -27.46 17.44 7.61
N LEU A 642 -28.31 16.72 6.87
CA LEU A 642 -28.08 15.31 6.55
C LEU A 642 -26.79 15.14 5.73
N LEU A 643 -26.57 15.96 4.70
CA LEU A 643 -25.34 15.93 3.90
C LEU A 643 -24.08 16.23 4.72
N GLU A 644 -24.17 17.14 5.69
CA GLU A 644 -23.05 17.42 6.59
C GLU A 644 -22.73 16.21 7.49
N ILE A 645 -23.75 15.57 8.06
CA ILE A 645 -23.60 14.35 8.86
C ILE A 645 -23.03 13.22 8.01
N GLU A 646 -23.53 13.04 6.80
CA GLU A 646 -23.07 12.03 5.85
C GLU A 646 -21.60 12.24 5.49
N ARG A 647 -21.19 13.47 5.15
CA ARG A 647 -19.78 13.82 4.90
C ARG A 647 -18.88 13.50 6.09
N LYS A 648 -19.32 13.83 7.31
CA LYS A 648 -18.56 13.52 8.54
C LYS A 648 -18.42 12.02 8.77
N LEU A 649 -19.52 11.26 8.68
CA LEU A 649 -19.51 9.81 8.93
C LEU A 649 -18.70 9.04 7.87
N LEU A 650 -18.85 9.39 6.59
CA LEU A 650 -18.05 8.80 5.52
C LEU A 650 -16.58 9.20 5.65
N GLY A 651 -16.28 10.45 5.99
CA GLY A 651 -14.92 10.90 6.26
C GLY A 651 -14.25 10.12 7.40
N HIS A 652 -14.98 9.88 8.50
CA HIS A 652 -14.48 9.01 9.59
C HIS A 652 -14.28 7.57 9.12
N THR A 653 -15.20 7.04 8.32
CA THR A 653 -15.10 5.69 7.75
C THR A 653 -13.84 5.54 6.89
N MET A 654 -13.50 6.56 6.08
CA MET A 654 -12.26 6.58 5.29
C MET A 654 -11.00 6.60 6.20
N ARG A 655 -11.01 7.35 7.30
CA ARG A 655 -9.89 7.32 8.27
C ARG A 655 -9.74 5.96 8.95
N MET A 656 -10.85 5.29 9.25
CA MET A 656 -10.80 3.93 9.79
C MET A 656 -10.21 2.95 8.76
N ASP A 657 -10.53 3.11 7.47
CA ASP A 657 -9.91 2.30 6.42
C ASP A 657 -8.38 2.52 6.31
N GLU A 658 -7.90 3.75 6.50
CA GLU A 658 -6.45 4.05 6.56
C GLU A 658 -5.76 3.25 7.67
N MET A 659 -6.36 3.23 8.86
CA MET A 659 -5.88 2.44 9.99
C MET A 659 -5.92 0.94 9.68
N VAL A 660 -7.01 0.42 9.10
CA VAL A 660 -7.09 -0.99 8.71
C VAL A 660 -5.99 -1.35 7.70
N ALA A 661 -5.76 -0.50 6.70
CA ALA A 661 -4.77 -0.75 5.66
C ALA A 661 -3.37 -0.92 6.27
N VAL A 662 -2.98 -0.04 7.21
CA VAL A 662 -1.70 -0.15 7.94
C VAL A 662 -1.64 -1.40 8.82
N LEU A 663 -2.71 -1.70 9.56
CA LEU A 663 -2.67 -2.78 10.55
C LEU A 663 -2.78 -4.19 9.94
N ARG A 664 -3.32 -4.31 8.72
CA ARG A 664 -3.64 -5.60 8.08
C ARG A 664 -3.07 -5.79 6.68
N ASP A 665 -3.08 -4.78 5.83
CA ASP A 665 -2.89 -4.98 4.38
C ASP A 665 -1.49 -4.65 3.86
N TYR A 666 -0.74 -3.81 4.59
CA TYR A 666 0.56 -3.30 4.16
C TYR A 666 1.75 -4.16 4.52
#